data_AF-A0A9W7XBB1-F1
#
_entry.id   AF-A0A9W7XBB1-F1
#
_cell.length_a   1.000
_cell.length_b   1.000
_cell.length_c   1.000
_cell.angle_alpha   90.00
_cell.angle_beta   90.00
_cell.angle_gamma   90.00
#
_symmetry.space_group_name_H-M   'P 1'
#
loop_
_entity.id
_entity.type
_entity.pdbx_description
1 polymer ?
#
loop_
_entity_poly.entity_id
_entity_poly.type
_entity_poly.pdbx_seq_one_letter_code
_entity_poly.pdbx_strand_id
1 'polypeptide(L)'
;MPFSDDELPPAISSVSGSGLRIAAERERVLLVAHSNATAPLEAHRQQVLLELIDTSSSSAAERAGLDLVAVLDVSWSMQGEKLKKLKTAMKFVISKLGPMDRLSIVSFSDDAKMLCPLRYMTAECQQQLIKEIVEEKLVADNNTNMRDGLETGLKVLAGRRHRSGRVASIIFMSDGQQNRGGDAGAVQIDDHDVAVYTFGFGADQGAKVLEAIAGNSHGGTYYDVKDGENLSVHFSALLAGLLSVVVQDLELTVWEQPDHSNIEKVDPGSYPTIAPDDGGRSPVTVRFGELYRGEVRKVMVDLLLPAVGRGYSATVLKAQCTYSTPHGRASSGVLGCVIRRSRSAIAGAMDTEVKVERIRRFQEQVIGEAAATNDPERAYGLLREADEALDVERSKSRHPLLDMLKTELAKLLELAKGSWNELFAALLASKRSHQQQRYGSIGDVDVDLYKTSPMSEYVRQATAFEKDPSRPPPSVEDDVRLREEAERRRKRNSRVWGAPDERRRTSGLWAWAAVLLCTALAVAVILAGTAVFAVFLLYRPRTPYLAVSDARLEQLQYGQGGAIDYLQVSITVLAVNNNSKTDASFPAVDLAVGFNGDDVALLRAQPFVVARKSSLPLQYDVVSAGRALDPAGMQAMDEALKAGVVPFDLFGKARTRWKVGVFARLRFWTRLSCRLRFFFPGNGTVMPADRDKCRSRSP
;
A
#
# COMPACT_ATOMS: atom_id res chain seq x y z
N MET A 1 -13.74 16.07 37.63
CA MET A 1 -13.80 17.39 36.98
C MET A 1 -15.04 17.43 36.10
N PRO A 2 -15.75 18.56 35.96
CA PRO A 2 -16.88 18.69 35.04
C PRO A 2 -16.40 18.56 33.58
N PHE A 3 -17.22 17.95 32.71
CA PHE A 3 -16.91 17.81 31.27
C PHE A 3 -17.12 19.12 30.48
N SER A 4 -17.67 20.16 31.10
CA SER A 4 -18.07 21.43 30.48
C SER A 4 -17.08 22.59 30.67
N ASP A 5 -15.87 22.31 31.15
CA ASP A 5 -14.91 23.32 31.63
C ASP A 5 -13.82 23.66 30.60
N ASP A 6 -14.17 23.68 29.32
CA ASP A 6 -13.27 24.15 28.25
C ASP A 6 -12.78 25.58 28.55
N GLU A 7 -11.46 25.79 28.44
CA GLU A 7 -10.87 27.14 28.56
C GLU A 7 -11.42 28.08 27.47
N LEU A 8 -11.60 29.36 27.82
CA LEU A 8 -11.91 30.42 26.85
C LEU A 8 -10.69 30.65 25.94
N PRO A 9 -10.89 30.99 24.66
CA PRO A 9 -9.78 31.28 23.76
C PRO A 9 -8.86 32.36 24.36
N PRO A 10 -7.53 32.22 24.21
CA PRO A 10 -6.61 33.26 24.68
C PRO A 10 -6.94 34.60 24.02
N ALA A 11 -6.81 35.69 24.78
CA ALA A 11 -7.08 37.03 24.26
C ALA A 11 -6.15 37.33 23.07
N ILE A 12 -6.70 37.33 21.86
CA ILE A 12 -5.95 37.65 20.64
C ILE A 12 -5.56 39.13 20.71
N SER A 13 -4.27 39.41 20.83
CA SER A 13 -3.76 40.75 20.57
C SER A 13 -3.99 41.05 19.09
N SER A 14 -4.84 42.05 18.82
CA SER A 14 -5.16 42.48 17.45
C SER A 14 -3.89 42.98 16.76
N VAL A 15 -3.20 42.11 16.03
CA VAL A 15 -2.21 42.53 15.05
C VAL A 15 -2.98 43.16 13.91
N SER A 16 -2.97 44.49 13.87
CA SER A 16 -3.43 45.32 12.75
C SER A 16 -2.69 44.91 11.47
N GLY A 17 -3.25 43.95 10.74
CA GLY A 17 -2.78 43.51 9.43
C GLY A 17 -3.20 44.51 8.36
N SER A 18 -2.24 45.29 7.86
CA SER A 18 -2.41 46.13 6.68
C SER A 18 -2.79 45.29 5.46
N GLY A 19 -3.97 45.56 4.89
CA GLY A 19 -4.36 45.31 3.50
C GLY A 19 -3.83 44.03 2.84
N LEU A 20 -4.32 42.86 3.26
CA LEU A 20 -4.14 41.64 2.48
C LEU A 20 -5.18 41.64 1.33
N ARG A 21 -4.71 41.78 0.09
CA ARG A 21 -5.53 41.56 -1.10
C ARG A 21 -6.07 40.12 -1.04
N ILE A 22 -7.39 39.97 -0.95
CA ILE A 22 -8.09 38.69 -1.10
C ILE A 22 -7.76 38.18 -2.51
N ALA A 23 -6.79 37.27 -2.60
CA ALA A 23 -6.54 36.53 -3.82
C ALA A 23 -7.76 35.64 -4.06
N ALA A 24 -8.33 35.70 -5.27
CA ALA A 24 -9.47 34.89 -5.68
C ALA A 24 -9.34 33.45 -5.17
N GLU A 25 -10.39 32.95 -4.51
CA GLU A 25 -10.47 31.61 -3.92
C GLU A 25 -10.03 30.58 -4.95
N ARG A 26 -8.82 30.03 -4.77
CA ARG A 26 -8.35 28.89 -5.55
C ARG A 26 -9.06 27.66 -5.01
N GLU A 27 -9.66 26.88 -5.90
CA GLU A 27 -10.23 25.56 -5.58
C GLU A 27 -9.19 24.75 -4.79
N ARG A 28 -9.53 24.32 -3.57
CA ARG A 28 -8.64 23.54 -2.69
C ARG A 28 -8.64 22.04 -3.00
N VAL A 29 -9.69 21.55 -3.65
CA VAL A 29 -9.82 20.15 -4.06
C VAL A 29 -9.87 20.09 -5.58
N LEU A 30 -8.90 19.41 -6.18
CA LEU A 30 -8.89 19.05 -7.60
C LEU A 30 -9.54 17.68 -7.75
N LEU A 31 -10.54 17.63 -8.62
CA LEU A 31 -11.20 16.39 -9.01
C LEU A 31 -10.68 15.94 -10.38
N VAL A 32 -10.16 14.72 -10.46
CA VAL A 32 -9.63 14.11 -11.70
C VAL A 32 -10.44 12.86 -12.02
N ALA A 33 -10.73 12.61 -13.31
CA ALA A 33 -11.35 11.37 -13.76
C ALA A 33 -10.42 10.59 -14.67
N HIS A 34 -10.23 9.31 -14.37
CA HIS A 34 -9.53 8.35 -15.22
C HIS A 34 -10.51 7.34 -15.80
N SER A 35 -10.46 7.14 -17.11
CA SER A 35 -11.35 6.21 -17.81
C SER A 35 -10.82 5.93 -19.22
N ASN A 36 -11.39 4.94 -19.90
CA ASN A 36 -11.12 4.77 -21.32
C ASN A 36 -11.67 5.97 -22.10
N ALA A 37 -10.82 6.62 -22.90
CA ALA A 37 -11.24 7.72 -23.76
C ALA A 37 -12.27 7.30 -24.84
N THR A 38 -12.39 6.00 -25.12
CA THR A 38 -13.28 5.46 -26.14
C THR A 38 -14.05 4.24 -25.67
N ALA A 39 -15.30 4.11 -26.08
CA ALA A 39 -16.17 2.96 -25.83
C ALA A 39 -16.86 2.48 -27.13
N PRO A 40 -17.25 1.20 -27.24
CA PRO A 40 -17.92 0.65 -28.43
C PRO A 40 -19.31 1.28 -28.66
N LEU A 41 -19.98 0.98 -29.77
CA LEU A 41 -21.33 1.52 -30.03
C LEU A 41 -22.43 0.71 -29.35
N GLU A 42 -22.18 -0.56 -29.09
CA GLU A 42 -23.05 -1.46 -28.36
C GLU A 42 -23.15 -1.05 -26.87
N ALA A 43 -24.17 -1.57 -26.18
CA ALA A 43 -24.28 -1.37 -24.74
C ALA A 43 -22.98 -1.84 -24.04
N HIS A 44 -22.41 -0.97 -23.20
CA HIS A 44 -21.07 -1.19 -22.66
C HIS A 44 -20.95 -0.71 -21.22
N ARG A 45 -20.39 -1.56 -20.36
CA ARG A 45 -20.01 -1.20 -19.00
C ARG A 45 -18.69 -0.46 -19.03
N GLN A 46 -18.71 0.79 -18.56
CA GLN A 46 -17.55 1.65 -18.46
C GLN A 46 -17.25 1.96 -17.01
N GLN A 47 -16.00 1.80 -16.61
CA GLN A 47 -15.54 2.17 -15.28
C GLN A 47 -14.84 3.53 -15.34
N VAL A 48 -15.13 4.39 -14.37
CA VAL A 48 -14.51 5.68 -14.17
C VAL A 48 -13.95 5.73 -12.76
N LEU A 49 -12.67 6.07 -12.63
CA LEU A 49 -12.02 6.34 -11.35
C LEU A 49 -11.99 7.84 -11.12
N LEU A 50 -12.59 8.30 -10.03
CA LEU A 50 -12.53 9.69 -9.58
C LEU A 50 -11.46 9.82 -8.49
N GLU A 51 -10.55 10.77 -8.64
CA GLU A 51 -9.53 11.11 -7.64
C GLU A 51 -9.76 12.52 -7.11
N LEU A 52 -9.84 12.65 -5.79
CA LEU A 52 -9.93 13.92 -5.07
C LEU A 52 -8.55 14.21 -4.49
N ILE A 53 -7.96 15.31 -4.90
CA ILE A 53 -6.58 15.68 -4.57
C ILE A 53 -6.59 17.07 -3.95
N ASP A 54 -5.97 17.22 -2.78
CA ASP A 54 -5.71 18.54 -2.22
C ASP A 54 -4.70 19.31 -3.09
N THR A 55 -5.10 20.50 -3.57
CA THR A 55 -4.30 21.36 -4.45
C THR A 55 -3.49 22.40 -3.69
N SER A 56 -3.47 22.35 -2.35
CA SER A 56 -2.79 23.33 -1.52
C SER A 56 -1.26 23.25 -1.70
N SER A 57 -0.78 23.72 -2.85
CA SER A 57 0.62 23.88 -3.18
C SER A 57 1.14 25.08 -2.40
N SER A 58 1.91 24.81 -1.34
CA SER A 58 2.96 25.71 -0.88
C SER A 58 2.51 27.12 -0.44
N SER A 59 1.38 27.25 0.23
CA SER A 59 1.13 28.44 1.07
C SER A 59 0.68 27.96 2.44
N ALA A 60 0.94 28.76 3.47
CA ALA A 60 0.39 28.58 4.81
C ALA A 60 -1.14 28.63 4.73
N ALA A 61 -1.75 27.53 4.29
CA ALA A 61 -3.16 27.31 4.37
C ALA A 61 -3.49 27.30 5.85
N GLU A 62 -4.37 28.21 6.28
CA GLU A 62 -4.94 28.17 7.61
C GLU A 62 -5.50 26.77 7.82
N ARG A 63 -4.87 26.04 8.75
CA ARG A 63 -5.33 24.73 9.21
C ARG A 63 -6.46 24.95 10.20
N ALA A 64 -7.34 23.97 10.31
CA ALA A 64 -8.28 23.95 11.43
C ALA A 64 -7.53 23.77 12.77
N GLY A 65 -8.08 24.34 13.84
CA GLY A 65 -7.61 24.04 15.19
C GLY A 65 -7.95 22.60 15.56
N LEU A 66 -7.05 21.91 16.27
CA LEU A 66 -7.27 20.52 16.67
C LEU A 66 -7.81 20.44 18.10
N ASP A 67 -8.86 19.65 18.32
CA ASP A 67 -9.31 19.19 19.62
C ASP A 67 -8.98 17.71 19.76
N LEU A 68 -7.91 17.42 20.49
CA LEU A 68 -7.39 16.08 20.66
C LEU A 68 -7.72 15.56 22.06
N VAL A 69 -8.26 14.35 22.15
CA VAL A 69 -8.36 13.60 23.41
C VAL A 69 -7.47 12.38 23.32
N ALA A 70 -6.47 12.30 24.20
CA ALA A 70 -5.61 11.14 24.35
C ALA A 70 -6.19 10.21 25.43
N VAL A 71 -6.74 9.08 25.02
CA VAL A 71 -7.27 8.02 25.90
C VAL A 71 -6.22 6.92 25.98
N LEU A 72 -5.56 6.82 27.13
CA LEU A 72 -4.32 6.07 27.29
C LEU A 72 -4.49 4.94 28.32
N ASP A 73 -4.17 3.73 27.90
CA ASP A 73 -4.08 2.58 28.80
C ASP A 73 -2.91 2.73 29.77
N VAL A 74 -3.20 2.60 31.05
CA VAL A 74 -2.21 2.56 32.13
C VAL A 74 -2.40 1.30 32.99
N SER A 75 -2.87 0.20 32.40
CA SER A 75 -2.96 -1.10 33.07
C SER A 75 -1.59 -1.70 33.39
N TRP A 76 -1.58 -2.82 34.10
CA TRP A 76 -0.36 -3.37 34.68
C TRP A 76 0.63 -3.84 33.61
N SER A 77 0.11 -4.32 32.46
CA SER A 77 0.90 -4.72 31.30
C SER A 77 1.75 -3.60 30.72
N MET A 78 1.33 -2.35 30.92
CA MET A 78 2.08 -1.17 30.48
C MET A 78 3.33 -0.88 31.32
N GLN A 79 3.54 -1.55 32.45
CA GLN A 79 4.67 -1.27 33.34
C GLN A 79 6.03 -1.38 32.63
N GLY A 80 7.00 -0.56 33.04
CA GLY A 80 8.36 -0.61 32.54
C GLY A 80 8.53 0.14 31.22
N GLU A 81 9.09 -0.53 30.21
CA GLU A 81 9.47 0.11 28.93
C GLU A 81 8.28 0.59 28.12
N LYS A 82 7.12 -0.09 28.18
CA LYS A 82 5.93 0.31 27.43
C LYS A 82 5.40 1.66 27.87
N LEU A 83 5.22 1.87 29.18
CA LEU A 83 4.81 3.16 29.74
C LEU A 83 5.85 4.26 29.50
N LYS A 84 7.15 3.95 29.52
CA LYS A 84 8.20 4.92 29.15
C LYS A 84 8.06 5.37 27.70
N LYS A 85 7.87 4.44 26.77
CA LYS A 85 7.63 4.75 25.34
C LYS A 85 6.35 5.57 25.16
N LEU A 86 5.29 5.25 25.89
CA LEU A 86 4.05 6.04 25.90
C LEU A 86 4.29 7.48 26.38
N LYS A 87 5.02 7.67 27.49
CA LYS A 87 5.37 9.00 28.00
C LYS A 87 6.19 9.79 26.98
N THR A 88 7.18 9.17 26.34
CA THR A 88 7.98 9.82 25.28
C THR A 88 7.09 10.24 24.09
N ALA A 89 6.19 9.36 23.64
CA ALA A 89 5.26 9.68 22.56
C ALA A 89 4.33 10.84 22.93
N MET A 90 3.80 10.88 24.16
CA MET A 90 2.96 11.98 24.62
C MET A 90 3.73 13.30 24.74
N LYS A 91 5.00 13.28 25.16
CA LYS A 91 5.85 14.49 25.12
C LYS A 91 6.02 15.01 23.70
N PHE A 92 6.21 14.13 22.73
CA PHE A 92 6.28 14.50 21.32
C PHE A 92 4.96 15.16 20.88
N VAL A 93 3.81 14.52 21.14
CA VAL A 93 2.49 15.06 20.80
C VAL A 93 2.28 16.45 21.41
N ILE A 94 2.49 16.60 22.72
CA ILE A 94 2.30 17.87 23.43
C ILE A 94 3.21 18.97 22.84
N SER A 95 4.46 18.65 22.52
CA SER A 95 5.43 19.61 21.96
C SER A 95 5.09 20.05 20.54
N LYS A 96 4.41 19.20 19.76
CA LYS A 96 4.01 19.49 18.37
C LYS A 96 2.77 20.37 18.27
N LEU A 97 1.85 20.25 19.21
CA LEU A 97 0.62 21.05 19.23
C LEU A 97 0.96 22.55 19.36
N GLY A 98 0.14 23.41 18.76
CA GLY A 98 0.28 24.87 18.86
C GLY A 98 -0.77 25.48 19.81
N PRO A 99 -0.65 26.78 20.15
CA PRO A 99 -1.58 27.50 21.02
C PRO A 99 -3.04 27.52 20.52
N MET A 100 -3.28 27.28 19.23
CA MET A 100 -4.63 27.14 18.67
C MET A 100 -5.26 25.75 18.91
N ASP A 101 -4.46 24.77 19.29
CA ASP A 101 -4.88 23.39 19.53
C ASP A 101 -5.23 23.18 21.00
N ARG A 102 -6.11 22.22 21.25
CA ARG A 102 -6.50 21.79 22.58
C ARG A 102 -6.24 20.31 22.79
N LEU A 103 -5.81 19.97 24.00
CA LEU A 103 -5.57 18.59 24.42
C LEU A 103 -6.28 18.30 25.74
N SER A 104 -6.91 17.14 25.83
CA SER A 104 -7.29 16.47 27.07
C SER A 104 -6.63 15.10 27.16
N ILE A 105 -6.26 14.69 28.36
CA ILE A 105 -5.66 13.38 28.63
C ILE A 105 -6.59 12.62 29.57
N VAL A 106 -7.02 11.45 29.12
CA VAL A 106 -7.79 10.46 29.87
C VAL A 106 -6.91 9.22 30.03
N SER A 107 -6.70 8.78 31.25
CA SER A 107 -6.07 7.49 31.53
C SER A 107 -7.12 6.47 31.92
N PHE A 108 -6.96 5.20 31.56
CA PHE A 108 -7.85 4.14 32.03
C PHE A 108 -7.08 2.93 32.52
N SER A 109 -7.64 2.29 33.55
CA SER A 109 -7.23 1.00 34.07
C SER A 109 -8.48 0.21 34.46
N ASP A 110 -8.79 0.12 35.75
CA ASP A 110 -10.06 -0.38 36.28
C ASP A 110 -11.24 0.49 35.85
N ASP A 111 -11.04 1.81 35.94
CA ASP A 111 -11.99 2.86 35.58
C ASP A 111 -11.21 3.97 34.86
N ALA A 112 -11.91 4.83 34.13
CA ALA A 112 -11.33 5.95 33.39
C ALA A 112 -11.27 7.23 34.24
N LYS A 113 -10.17 7.96 34.11
CA LYS A 113 -9.91 9.22 34.81
C LYS A 113 -9.48 10.28 33.81
N MET A 114 -10.27 11.36 33.72
CA MET A 114 -9.85 12.57 33.01
C MET A 114 -8.80 13.31 33.85
N LEU A 115 -7.55 13.27 33.40
CA LEU A 115 -6.41 13.86 34.11
C LEU A 115 -6.32 15.37 33.93
N CYS A 116 -6.81 15.87 32.78
CA CYS A 116 -7.01 17.29 32.52
C CYS A 116 -8.23 17.52 31.61
N PRO A 117 -8.95 18.65 31.76
CA PRO A 117 -9.99 19.04 30.81
C PRO A 117 -9.34 19.42 29.46
N LEU A 118 -10.16 19.81 28.49
CA LEU A 118 -9.68 20.25 27.18
C LEU A 118 -9.04 21.65 27.29
N ARG A 119 -7.70 21.72 27.26
CA ARG A 119 -6.91 22.95 27.50
C ARG A 119 -6.17 23.41 26.25
N TYR A 120 -5.95 24.72 26.09
CA TYR A 120 -5.14 25.26 24.98
C TYR A 120 -3.66 24.96 25.17
N MET A 121 -2.97 24.56 24.11
CA MET A 121 -1.56 24.16 24.15
C MET A 121 -0.62 25.36 24.03
N THR A 122 -0.73 26.30 24.98
CA THR A 122 0.29 27.35 25.17
C THR A 122 1.60 26.74 25.69
N ALA A 123 2.72 27.45 25.55
CA ALA A 123 4.02 26.98 26.01
C ALA A 123 4.02 26.62 27.51
N GLU A 124 3.32 27.42 28.34
CA GLU A 124 3.18 27.17 29.77
C GLU A 124 2.33 25.92 30.04
N CYS A 125 1.21 25.76 29.33
CA CYS A 125 0.35 24.59 29.49
C CYS A 125 1.06 23.30 29.04
N GLN A 126 1.84 23.35 27.96
CA GLN A 126 2.64 22.22 27.49
C GLN A 126 3.65 21.76 28.55
N GLN A 127 4.41 22.69 29.13
CA GLN A 127 5.37 22.37 30.21
C GLN A 127 4.67 21.79 31.44
N GLN A 128 3.53 22.38 31.82
CA GLN A 128 2.73 21.90 32.94
C GLN A 128 2.21 20.48 32.71
N LEU A 129 1.60 20.20 31.54
CA LEU A 129 1.08 18.86 31.24
C LEU A 129 2.17 17.80 31.18
N ILE A 130 3.33 18.12 30.59
CA ILE A 130 4.46 17.18 30.55
C ILE A 130 4.89 16.83 31.97
N LYS A 131 5.09 17.82 32.83
CA LYS A 131 5.58 17.61 34.20
C LYS A 131 4.52 16.96 35.09
N GLU A 132 3.35 17.57 35.22
CA GLU A 132 2.36 17.20 36.24
C GLU A 132 1.45 16.04 35.80
N ILE A 133 1.28 15.80 34.50
CA ILE A 133 0.39 14.75 34.00
C ILE A 133 1.19 13.58 33.42
N VAL A 134 2.04 13.84 32.42
CA VAL A 134 2.76 12.77 31.72
C VAL A 134 3.79 12.09 32.64
N GLU A 135 4.59 12.86 33.36
CA GLU A 135 5.61 12.27 34.25
C GLU A 135 5.00 11.73 35.55
N GLU A 136 4.15 12.52 36.21
CA GLU A 136 3.70 12.23 37.57
C GLU A 136 2.42 11.37 37.66
N LYS A 137 1.46 11.51 36.72
CA LYS A 137 0.14 10.86 36.83
C LYS A 137 -0.08 9.66 35.93
N LEU A 138 0.65 9.53 34.83
CA LEU A 138 0.64 8.30 34.02
C LEU A 138 1.47 7.23 34.72
N VAL A 139 0.80 6.40 35.51
CA VAL A 139 1.39 5.33 36.31
C VAL A 139 0.59 4.06 36.10
N ALA A 140 1.29 2.93 35.92
CA ALA A 140 0.66 1.63 35.74
C ALA A 140 -0.19 1.25 36.97
N ASP A 141 -1.36 0.67 36.71
CA ASP A 141 -2.41 0.30 37.67
C ASP A 141 -2.99 -1.07 37.25
N ASN A 142 -4.10 -1.56 37.80
CA ASN A 142 -4.52 -2.96 37.62
C ASN A 142 -5.02 -3.34 36.20
N ASN A 143 -6.35 -3.31 35.99
CA ASN A 143 -7.03 -3.94 34.85
C ASN A 143 -7.13 -3.01 33.62
N THR A 144 -7.85 -3.46 32.60
CA THR A 144 -8.01 -2.80 31.28
C THR A 144 -9.51 -2.67 30.94
N ASN A 145 -10.09 -1.51 31.25
CA ASN A 145 -11.49 -1.16 30.96
C ASN A 145 -11.57 -0.16 29.77
N MET A 146 -11.40 -0.69 28.55
CA MET A 146 -11.38 0.11 27.33
C MET A 146 -12.67 0.90 27.10
N ARG A 147 -13.82 0.34 27.49
CA ARG A 147 -15.13 0.96 27.28
C ARG A 147 -15.30 2.24 28.09
N ASP A 148 -14.94 2.21 29.37
CA ASP A 148 -15.04 3.41 30.21
C ASP A 148 -14.06 4.50 29.74
N GLY A 149 -12.86 4.09 29.25
CA GLY A 149 -11.90 4.98 28.61
C GLY A 149 -12.51 5.69 27.38
N LEU A 150 -13.12 4.91 26.47
CA LEU A 150 -13.72 5.42 25.25
C LEU A 150 -14.91 6.34 25.54
N GLU A 151 -15.84 5.90 26.39
CA GLU A 151 -17.01 6.70 26.77
C GLU A 151 -16.60 8.01 27.46
N THR A 152 -15.55 7.99 28.29
CA THR A 152 -15.02 9.20 28.92
C THR A 152 -14.41 10.14 27.90
N GLY A 153 -13.62 9.64 26.94
CA GLY A 153 -13.07 10.45 25.86
C GLY A 153 -14.14 11.09 24.98
N LEU A 154 -15.19 10.34 24.64
CA LEU A 154 -16.34 10.85 23.88
C LEU A 154 -17.10 11.92 24.66
N LYS A 155 -17.30 11.74 25.98
CA LYS A 155 -17.94 12.75 26.85
C LYS A 155 -17.15 14.08 26.87
N VAL A 156 -15.83 14.04 26.83
CA VAL A 156 -14.99 15.25 26.72
C VAL A 156 -15.28 15.99 25.41
N LEU A 157 -15.28 15.29 24.27
CA LEU A 157 -15.56 15.92 22.97
C LEU A 157 -17.01 16.39 22.83
N ALA A 158 -17.96 15.68 23.44
CA ALA A 158 -19.36 16.07 23.48
C ALA A 158 -19.58 17.34 24.31
N GLY A 159 -18.81 17.52 25.39
CA GLY A 159 -18.85 18.70 26.26
C GLY A 159 -18.31 20.01 25.65
N ARG A 160 -17.76 19.94 24.43
CA ARG A 160 -17.13 21.10 23.78
C ARG A 160 -18.08 22.26 23.56
N ARG A 161 -17.70 23.44 24.03
CA ARG A 161 -18.43 24.71 23.79
C ARG A 161 -18.14 25.30 22.41
N HIS A 162 -16.93 25.09 21.90
CA HIS A 162 -16.47 25.60 20.62
C HIS A 162 -16.14 24.44 19.67
N ARG A 163 -17.01 24.21 18.68
CA ARG A 163 -16.86 23.14 17.69
C ARG A 163 -16.51 23.65 16.28
N SER A 164 -17.01 24.84 15.92
CA SER A 164 -16.89 25.39 14.57
C SER A 164 -15.44 25.61 14.14
N GLY A 165 -15.08 25.13 12.94
CA GLY A 165 -13.75 25.30 12.35
C GLY A 165 -12.63 24.51 13.04
N ARG A 166 -12.98 23.46 13.79
CA ARG A 166 -12.04 22.64 14.55
C ARG A 166 -12.20 21.16 14.21
N VAL A 167 -11.07 20.46 14.09
CA VAL A 167 -11.00 18.99 13.95
C VAL A 167 -11.17 18.39 15.34
N ALA A 168 -11.96 17.33 15.47
CA ALA A 168 -12.12 16.61 16.73
C ALA A 168 -11.68 15.15 16.56
N SER A 169 -10.77 14.71 17.42
CA SER A 169 -10.22 13.37 17.29
C SER A 169 -9.84 12.76 18.63
N ILE A 170 -9.97 11.44 18.71
CA ILE A 170 -9.48 10.65 19.84
C ILE A 170 -8.29 9.82 19.39
N ILE A 171 -7.17 9.93 20.11
CA ILE A 171 -6.11 8.91 20.08
C ILE A 171 -6.42 7.95 21.22
N PHE A 172 -6.66 6.69 20.88
CA PHE A 172 -6.95 5.64 21.83
C PHE A 172 -5.84 4.60 21.79
N MET A 173 -5.16 4.33 22.90
CA MET A 173 -4.02 3.43 22.91
C MET A 173 -4.15 2.38 24.02
N SER A 174 -3.88 1.11 23.69
CA SER A 174 -3.87 -0.01 24.63
C SER A 174 -2.86 -1.09 24.21
N ASP A 175 -2.31 -1.81 25.18
CA ASP A 175 -1.35 -2.91 24.95
C ASP A 175 -1.89 -4.30 25.30
N GLY A 176 -3.12 -4.37 25.81
CA GLY A 176 -3.68 -5.59 26.38
C GLY A 176 -5.09 -5.92 25.88
N GLN A 177 -5.62 -7.03 26.39
CA GLN A 177 -7.00 -7.45 26.17
C GLN A 177 -7.92 -6.76 27.17
N GLN A 178 -9.11 -6.37 26.72
CA GLN A 178 -10.14 -5.92 27.63
C GLN A 178 -10.52 -7.05 28.60
N ASN A 179 -10.36 -6.81 29.90
CA ASN A 179 -10.64 -7.78 30.97
C ASN A 179 -11.64 -7.27 32.01
N ARG A 180 -12.09 -6.02 31.85
CA ARG A 180 -13.12 -5.37 32.68
C ARG A 180 -14.06 -4.53 31.81
N GLY A 181 -15.30 -4.36 32.27
CA GLY A 181 -16.34 -3.63 31.53
C GLY A 181 -16.97 -4.45 30.40
N GLY A 182 -18.01 -3.88 29.78
CA GLY A 182 -18.65 -4.45 28.58
C GLY A 182 -17.87 -4.15 27.31
N ASP A 183 -18.12 -4.87 26.22
CA ASP A 183 -17.39 -4.72 24.94
C ASP A 183 -17.33 -3.26 24.46
N ALA A 184 -16.10 -2.72 24.36
CA ALA A 184 -15.86 -1.37 23.85
C ALA A 184 -16.12 -1.26 22.33
N GLY A 185 -15.98 -2.35 21.58
CA GLY A 185 -16.29 -2.42 20.15
C GLY A 185 -17.79 -2.30 19.86
N ALA A 186 -18.65 -2.43 20.87
CA ALA A 186 -20.09 -2.23 20.74
C ALA A 186 -20.54 -0.79 21.00
N VAL A 187 -19.63 0.10 21.45
CA VAL A 187 -19.95 1.51 21.72
C VAL A 187 -20.25 2.21 20.39
N GLN A 188 -21.43 2.83 20.31
CA GLN A 188 -21.83 3.66 19.18
C GLN A 188 -21.18 5.03 19.30
N ILE A 189 -20.65 5.54 18.18
CA ILE A 189 -20.03 6.85 18.08
C ILE A 189 -20.95 7.68 17.19
N ASP A 190 -21.96 8.29 17.83
CA ASP A 190 -23.04 8.99 17.13
C ASP A 190 -22.61 10.35 16.54
N ASP A 191 -21.52 10.93 17.06
CA ASP A 191 -20.96 12.18 16.55
C ASP A 191 -20.10 11.89 15.32
N HIS A 192 -20.70 12.08 14.14
CA HIS A 192 -20.06 11.84 12.84
C HIS A 192 -18.82 12.71 12.57
N ASP A 193 -18.59 13.74 13.39
CA ASP A 193 -17.43 14.64 13.29
C ASP A 193 -16.25 14.17 14.16
N VAL A 194 -16.39 13.04 14.87
CA VAL A 194 -15.34 12.50 15.76
C VAL A 194 -14.73 11.24 15.16
N ALA A 195 -13.46 11.34 14.76
CA ALA A 195 -12.64 10.19 14.36
C ALA A 195 -11.91 9.59 15.58
N VAL A 196 -11.93 8.26 15.71
CA VAL A 196 -11.18 7.53 16.75
C VAL A 196 -10.06 6.73 16.09
N TYR A 197 -8.83 7.05 16.47
CA TYR A 197 -7.63 6.39 15.98
C TYR A 197 -7.08 5.48 17.08
N THR A 198 -7.09 4.17 16.83
CA THR A 198 -6.68 3.18 17.82
C THR A 198 -5.26 2.71 17.57
N PHE A 199 -4.46 2.62 18.62
CA PHE A 199 -3.11 2.08 18.61
C PHE A 199 -3.06 0.87 19.51
N GLY A 200 -2.86 -0.30 18.91
CA GLY A 200 -2.63 -1.49 19.69
C GLY A 200 -1.13 -1.79 19.76
N PHE A 201 -0.63 -1.95 20.98
CA PHE A 201 0.80 -1.96 21.24
C PHE A 201 1.29 -3.31 21.78
N GLY A 202 2.17 -3.95 21.02
CA GLY A 202 2.72 -5.26 21.35
C GLY A 202 1.86 -6.43 20.88
N ALA A 203 2.33 -7.65 21.13
CA ALA A 203 1.71 -8.87 20.62
C ALA A 203 0.37 -9.26 21.30
N ASP A 204 0.15 -8.81 22.54
CA ASP A 204 -0.99 -9.21 23.38
C ASP A 204 -2.22 -8.28 23.26
N GLN A 205 -2.15 -7.29 22.37
CA GLN A 205 -3.18 -6.28 22.15
C GLN A 205 -4.55 -6.87 21.76
N GLY A 206 -5.63 -6.23 22.23
CA GLY A 206 -7.01 -6.51 21.83
C GLY A 206 -7.37 -6.05 20.42
N ALA A 207 -6.65 -6.52 19.39
CA ALA A 207 -6.75 -6.05 18.00
C ALA A 207 -8.19 -5.99 17.45
N LYS A 208 -9.00 -7.01 17.74
CA LYS A 208 -10.41 -7.06 17.30
C LYS A 208 -11.25 -5.92 17.89
N VAL A 209 -11.07 -5.63 19.17
CA VAL A 209 -11.82 -4.57 19.86
C VAL A 209 -11.33 -3.19 19.41
N LEU A 210 -10.01 -3.01 19.29
CA LEU A 210 -9.41 -1.77 18.81
C LEU A 210 -9.77 -1.46 17.35
N GLU A 211 -9.81 -2.46 16.47
CA GLU A 211 -10.28 -2.28 15.10
C GLU A 211 -11.77 -1.94 15.07
N ALA A 212 -12.61 -2.59 15.89
CA ALA A 212 -14.03 -2.28 15.99
C ALA A 212 -14.29 -0.84 16.48
N ILE A 213 -13.54 -0.36 17.49
CA ILE A 213 -13.63 1.02 17.98
C ILE A 213 -13.30 2.02 16.86
N ALA A 214 -12.18 1.82 16.15
CA ALA A 214 -11.83 2.67 15.00
C ALA A 214 -12.88 2.55 13.89
N GLY A 215 -13.38 1.32 13.68
CA GLY A 215 -14.43 0.89 12.77
C GLY A 215 -15.71 1.71 12.87
N ASN A 216 -16.17 1.91 14.11
CA ASN A 216 -17.42 2.60 14.45
C ASN A 216 -17.35 4.13 14.29
N SER A 217 -16.15 4.69 14.12
CA SER A 217 -15.97 6.13 13.90
C SER A 217 -15.73 6.46 12.42
N HIS A 218 -16.20 7.62 11.99
CA HIS A 218 -15.98 8.11 10.64
C HIS A 218 -14.50 8.54 10.48
N GLY A 219 -13.78 7.95 9.52
CA GLY A 219 -12.37 8.25 9.30
C GLY A 219 -11.38 7.62 10.30
N GLY A 220 -11.86 6.84 11.28
CA GLY A 220 -11.02 6.15 12.26
C GLY A 220 -10.10 5.11 11.63
N THR A 221 -8.86 5.04 12.12
CA THR A 221 -7.83 4.11 11.62
C THR A 221 -7.25 3.32 12.78
N TYR A 222 -6.93 2.05 12.54
CA TYR A 222 -6.26 1.18 13.50
C TYR A 222 -4.78 1.02 13.13
N TYR A 223 -3.91 1.20 14.11
CA TYR A 223 -2.45 1.11 14.00
C TYR A 223 -1.96 -0.08 14.84
N ASP A 224 -1.33 -1.03 14.18
CA ASP A 224 -0.61 -2.14 14.82
C ASP A 224 0.84 -1.72 15.06
N VAL A 225 1.25 -1.66 16.34
CA VAL A 225 2.59 -1.23 16.78
C VAL A 225 3.25 -2.37 17.53
N LYS A 226 4.45 -2.81 17.11
CA LYS A 226 5.14 -3.94 17.75
C LYS A 226 5.93 -3.51 18.99
N ASP A 227 6.20 -4.45 19.91
CA ASP A 227 6.91 -4.17 21.19
C ASP A 227 8.30 -3.54 20.99
N GLY A 228 8.98 -3.89 19.90
CA GLY A 228 10.29 -3.34 19.53
C GLY A 228 10.25 -1.90 19.04
N GLU A 229 9.10 -1.40 18.59
CA GLU A 229 8.96 -0.12 17.91
C GLU A 229 8.76 1.05 18.88
N ASN A 230 8.98 2.26 18.37
CA ASN A 230 8.78 3.50 19.11
C ASN A 230 7.40 4.07 18.83
N LEU A 231 6.57 4.19 19.87
CA LEU A 231 5.20 4.71 19.75
C LEU A 231 5.18 6.15 19.20
N SER A 232 6.22 6.95 19.47
CA SER A 232 6.33 8.32 18.95
C SER A 232 6.29 8.37 17.43
N VAL A 233 6.84 7.37 16.72
CA VAL A 233 6.82 7.33 15.26
C VAL A 233 5.40 7.25 14.75
N HIS A 234 4.59 6.36 15.32
CA HIS A 234 3.20 6.15 14.91
C HIS A 234 2.28 7.29 15.30
N PHE A 235 2.42 7.80 16.53
CA PHE A 235 1.69 9.00 16.98
C PHE A 235 2.04 10.21 16.11
N SER A 236 3.31 10.36 15.71
CA SER A 236 3.74 11.48 14.89
C SER A 236 3.14 11.48 13.48
N ALA A 237 3.01 10.30 12.87
CA ALA A 237 2.39 10.17 11.55
C ALA A 237 0.91 10.57 11.58
N LEU A 238 0.14 10.04 12.55
CA LEU A 238 -1.25 10.45 12.74
C LEU A 238 -1.36 11.95 13.02
N LEU A 239 -0.57 12.46 13.96
CA LEU A 239 -0.60 13.86 14.35
C LEU A 239 -0.28 14.80 13.18
N ALA A 240 0.63 14.41 12.30
CA ALA A 240 0.91 15.15 11.07
C ALA A 240 -0.31 15.24 10.15
N GLY A 241 -1.07 14.15 10.01
CA GLY A 241 -2.33 14.12 9.29
C GLY A 241 -3.31 15.14 9.88
N LEU A 242 -3.62 15.01 11.17
CA LEU A 242 -4.56 15.87 11.90
C LEU A 242 -4.17 17.35 11.86
N LEU A 243 -2.89 17.68 12.04
CA LEU A 243 -2.38 19.06 11.96
C LEU A 243 -2.20 19.58 10.53
N SER A 244 -2.53 18.75 9.53
CA SER A 244 -2.51 19.11 8.12
C SER A 244 -3.90 19.07 7.46
N VAL A 245 -4.98 18.94 8.25
CA VAL A 245 -6.35 19.05 7.75
C VAL A 245 -6.59 20.47 7.22
N VAL A 246 -6.88 20.55 5.93
CA VAL A 246 -7.11 21.80 5.18
C VAL A 246 -8.54 21.90 4.61
N VAL A 247 -9.25 20.77 4.61
CA VAL A 247 -10.59 20.56 4.06
C VAL A 247 -11.37 19.70 5.05
N GLN A 248 -12.55 20.19 5.43
CA GLN A 248 -13.53 19.52 6.29
C GLN A 248 -14.81 19.25 5.51
N ASP A 249 -15.70 18.39 6.03
CA ASP A 249 -17.01 18.08 5.42
C ASP A 249 -16.95 17.78 3.92
N LEU A 250 -15.91 17.07 3.48
CA LEU A 250 -15.71 16.75 2.07
C LEU A 250 -16.77 15.78 1.60
N GLU A 251 -17.53 16.22 0.59
CA GLU A 251 -18.56 15.44 -0.08
C GLU A 251 -18.30 15.43 -1.58
N LEU A 252 -18.42 14.26 -2.20
CA LEU A 252 -18.40 14.10 -3.66
C LEU A 252 -19.80 13.76 -4.13
N THR A 253 -20.38 14.60 -4.98
CA THR A 253 -21.64 14.29 -5.65
C THR A 253 -21.37 13.88 -7.10
N VAL A 254 -22.01 12.79 -7.53
CA VAL A 254 -21.86 12.20 -8.86
C VAL A 254 -23.22 12.14 -9.55
N TRP A 255 -23.29 12.66 -10.78
CA TRP A 255 -24.50 12.71 -11.60
C TRP A 255 -24.34 11.88 -12.87
N GLU A 256 -25.33 11.04 -13.14
CA GLU A 256 -25.47 10.38 -14.43
C GLU A 256 -25.81 11.39 -15.52
N GLN A 257 -25.60 11.03 -16.78
CA GLN A 257 -25.90 11.92 -17.90
C GLN A 257 -27.03 11.30 -18.73
N PRO A 258 -28.25 11.88 -18.71
CA PRO A 258 -29.37 11.40 -19.49
C PRO A 258 -28.99 11.14 -20.95
N ASP A 259 -29.53 10.08 -21.53
CA ASP A 259 -29.26 9.61 -22.90
C ASP A 259 -27.80 9.17 -23.19
N HIS A 260 -26.90 9.26 -22.22
CA HIS A 260 -25.47 8.97 -22.42
C HIS A 260 -24.93 7.91 -21.48
N SER A 261 -25.46 7.81 -20.26
CA SER A 261 -25.05 6.83 -19.26
C SER A 261 -26.07 6.69 -18.14
N ASN A 262 -26.09 5.52 -17.52
CA ASN A 262 -26.74 5.30 -16.23
C ASN A 262 -25.69 4.86 -15.21
N ILE A 263 -25.79 5.31 -13.96
CA ILE A 263 -24.94 4.81 -12.88
C ILE A 263 -25.43 3.43 -12.46
N GLU A 264 -24.58 2.40 -12.58
CA GLU A 264 -24.85 1.05 -12.04
C GLU A 264 -24.38 0.94 -10.58
N LYS A 265 -23.20 1.48 -10.27
CA LYS A 265 -22.61 1.43 -8.93
C LYS A 265 -21.69 2.62 -8.70
N VAL A 266 -21.75 3.20 -7.49
CA VAL A 266 -20.69 4.06 -6.94
C VAL A 266 -20.05 3.29 -5.79
N ASP A 267 -18.75 3.02 -5.90
CA ASP A 267 -17.96 2.26 -4.93
C ASP A 267 -16.90 3.17 -4.31
N PRO A 268 -17.22 3.82 -3.17
CA PRO A 268 -16.27 4.68 -2.49
C PRO A 268 -15.41 3.93 -1.47
N GLY A 269 -15.49 2.60 -1.37
CA GLY A 269 -14.91 1.88 -0.24
C GLY A 269 -15.84 1.82 0.96
N SER A 270 -15.32 2.15 2.16
CA SER A 270 -16.10 2.15 3.40
C SER A 270 -16.82 3.46 3.69
N TYR A 271 -16.69 4.46 2.81
CA TYR A 271 -17.30 5.76 3.01
C TYR A 271 -18.82 5.71 2.79
N PRO A 272 -19.62 6.34 3.66
CA PRO A 272 -21.07 6.33 3.54
C PRO A 272 -21.52 7.07 2.28
N THR A 273 -22.57 6.52 1.65
CA THR A 273 -23.22 7.11 0.50
C THR A 273 -24.64 7.54 0.83
N ILE A 274 -25.06 8.66 0.27
CA ILE A 274 -26.44 9.14 0.26
C ILE A 274 -26.93 9.02 -1.19
N ALA A 275 -27.98 8.24 -1.37
CA ALA A 275 -28.67 8.08 -2.65
C ALA A 275 -30.06 8.75 -2.57
N PRO A 276 -30.71 9.03 -3.72
CA PRO A 276 -32.05 9.59 -3.76
C PRO A 276 -33.11 8.70 -3.08
N ASP A 277 -34.02 9.30 -2.31
CA ASP A 277 -35.09 8.59 -1.58
C ASP A 277 -36.14 7.95 -2.49
N ASP A 278 -36.24 8.39 -3.74
CA ASP A 278 -37.18 7.88 -4.76
C ASP A 278 -36.74 6.55 -5.39
N GLY A 279 -35.63 5.96 -4.90
CA GLY A 279 -35.03 4.77 -5.49
C GLY A 279 -34.25 5.06 -6.77
N GLY A 280 -34.08 6.33 -7.13
CA GLY A 280 -33.21 6.78 -8.20
C GLY A 280 -31.75 6.40 -7.94
N ARG A 281 -30.96 6.27 -9.02
CA ARG A 281 -29.53 5.94 -8.94
C ARG A 281 -28.62 7.15 -9.07
N SER A 282 -29.19 8.36 -9.12
CA SER A 282 -28.47 9.61 -9.30
C SER A 282 -29.28 10.82 -8.81
N PRO A 283 -28.66 11.84 -8.18
CA PRO A 283 -27.25 11.91 -7.81
C PRO A 283 -26.89 11.02 -6.63
N VAL A 284 -25.66 10.51 -6.59
CA VAL A 284 -25.10 9.82 -5.43
C VAL A 284 -24.07 10.73 -4.77
N THR A 285 -24.18 10.93 -3.45
CA THR A 285 -23.23 11.74 -2.67
C THR A 285 -22.43 10.83 -1.74
N VAL A 286 -21.11 10.90 -1.81
CA VAL A 286 -20.17 10.20 -0.91
C VAL A 286 -19.67 11.20 0.14
N ARG A 287 -19.70 10.83 1.43
CA ARG A 287 -19.19 11.68 2.51
C ARG A 287 -17.86 11.14 3.04
N PHE A 288 -16.81 11.95 2.94
CA PHE A 288 -15.45 11.60 3.38
C PHE A 288 -15.06 12.20 4.73
N GLY A 289 -15.67 13.33 5.10
CA GLY A 289 -15.25 14.11 6.26
C GLY A 289 -13.99 14.91 5.94
N GLU A 290 -12.86 14.52 6.50
CA GLU A 290 -11.62 15.31 6.43
C GLU A 290 -10.64 14.82 5.36
N LEU A 291 -9.94 15.77 4.72
CA LEU A 291 -8.84 15.52 3.80
C LEU A 291 -7.56 16.21 4.27
N TYR A 292 -6.50 15.41 4.46
CA TYR A 292 -5.19 15.92 4.85
C TYR A 292 -4.47 16.56 3.66
N ARG A 293 -3.52 17.45 3.94
CA ARG A 293 -2.69 18.07 2.90
C ARG A 293 -1.91 17.00 2.13
N GLY A 294 -2.06 16.99 0.80
CA GLY A 294 -1.42 16.03 -0.10
C GLY A 294 -2.00 14.61 -0.03
N GLU A 295 -3.12 14.42 0.65
CA GLU A 295 -3.86 13.16 0.64
C GLU A 295 -4.70 13.03 -0.64
N VAL A 296 -4.91 11.79 -1.08
CA VAL A 296 -5.72 11.46 -2.25
C VAL A 296 -6.82 10.48 -1.84
N ARG A 297 -8.05 10.75 -2.27
CA ARG A 297 -9.19 9.83 -2.13
C ARG A 297 -9.65 9.38 -3.51
N LYS A 298 -10.01 8.10 -3.62
CA LYS A 298 -10.44 7.49 -4.86
C LYS A 298 -11.84 6.90 -4.74
N VAL A 299 -12.65 7.07 -5.78
CA VAL A 299 -13.98 6.46 -5.92
C VAL A 299 -14.10 5.80 -7.28
N MET A 300 -14.53 4.54 -7.29
CA MET A 300 -14.87 3.85 -8.53
C MET A 300 -16.35 4.07 -8.87
N VAL A 301 -16.64 4.37 -10.14
CA VAL A 301 -18.00 4.50 -10.66
C VAL A 301 -18.17 3.56 -11.85
N ASP A 302 -19.12 2.64 -11.74
CA ASP A 302 -19.52 1.75 -12.83
C ASP A 302 -20.72 2.36 -13.56
N LEU A 303 -20.53 2.62 -14.86
CA LEU A 303 -21.53 3.23 -15.74
C LEU A 303 -21.98 2.22 -16.79
N LEU A 304 -23.27 2.22 -17.10
CA LEU A 304 -23.81 1.56 -18.29
C LEU A 304 -24.01 2.60 -19.39
N LEU A 305 -23.24 2.48 -20.49
CA LEU A 305 -23.41 3.29 -21.69
C LEU A 305 -24.41 2.60 -22.64
N PRO A 306 -25.50 3.27 -23.07
CA PRO A 306 -26.53 2.65 -23.90
C PRO A 306 -26.06 2.41 -25.34
N ALA A 307 -26.69 1.46 -26.03
CA ALA A 307 -26.40 1.18 -27.43
C ALA A 307 -26.81 2.35 -28.33
N VAL A 308 -25.95 2.71 -29.29
CA VAL A 308 -26.12 3.87 -30.18
C VAL A 308 -25.86 3.53 -31.64
N GLY A 309 -26.60 4.17 -32.55
CA GLY A 309 -26.50 3.88 -33.99
C GLY A 309 -25.30 4.52 -34.70
N ARG A 310 -24.74 5.61 -34.14
CA ARG A 310 -23.63 6.39 -34.73
C ARG A 310 -22.65 6.81 -33.64
N GLY A 311 -21.38 6.99 -34.02
CA GLY A 311 -20.35 7.47 -33.11
C GLY A 311 -20.52 8.95 -32.75
N TYR A 312 -20.25 9.30 -31.50
CA TYR A 312 -20.31 10.66 -30.96
C TYR A 312 -19.36 10.78 -29.76
N SER A 313 -19.12 12.00 -29.29
CA SER A 313 -18.46 12.24 -28.01
C SER A 313 -19.43 12.98 -27.10
N ALA A 314 -19.59 12.50 -25.87
CA ALA A 314 -20.44 13.15 -24.89
C ALA A 314 -19.85 13.04 -23.49
N THR A 315 -20.30 13.92 -22.61
CA THR A 315 -20.09 13.77 -21.18
C THR A 315 -20.96 12.62 -20.70
N VAL A 316 -20.36 11.62 -20.07
CA VAL A 316 -21.03 10.43 -19.53
C VAL A 316 -21.09 10.43 -18.00
N LEU A 317 -20.42 11.38 -17.35
CA LEU A 317 -20.45 11.52 -15.91
C LEU A 317 -20.17 12.98 -15.57
N LYS A 318 -20.91 13.54 -14.62
CA LYS A 318 -20.51 14.77 -13.95
C LYS A 318 -20.23 14.48 -12.49
N ALA A 319 -19.25 15.18 -11.93
CA ALA A 319 -18.94 15.09 -10.51
C ALA A 319 -18.44 16.42 -9.96
N GLN A 320 -18.68 16.67 -8.67
CA GLN A 320 -18.28 17.90 -7.99
C GLN A 320 -18.01 17.60 -6.52
N CYS A 321 -16.99 18.24 -5.96
CA CYS A 321 -16.74 18.21 -4.54
C CYS A 321 -17.33 19.45 -3.86
N THR A 322 -17.97 19.29 -2.71
CA THR A 322 -18.28 20.38 -1.79
C THR A 322 -17.57 20.13 -0.46
N TYR A 323 -17.13 21.19 0.20
CA TYR A 323 -16.35 21.07 1.42
C TYR A 323 -16.36 22.36 2.25
N SER A 324 -15.97 22.25 3.50
CA SER A 324 -15.75 23.35 4.43
C SER A 324 -14.26 23.68 4.54
N THR A 325 -13.96 24.97 4.66
CA THR A 325 -12.64 25.51 4.99
C THR A 325 -12.77 26.45 6.18
N PRO A 326 -11.67 26.90 6.82
CA PRO A 326 -11.76 27.92 7.87
C PRO A 326 -12.44 29.23 7.42
N HIS A 327 -12.51 29.50 6.11
CA HIS A 327 -13.18 30.68 5.56
C HIS A 327 -14.66 30.44 5.19
N GLY A 328 -15.16 29.22 5.34
CA GLY A 328 -16.53 28.83 4.99
C GLY A 328 -16.60 27.71 3.96
N ARG A 329 -17.81 27.47 3.46
CA ARG A 329 -18.10 26.40 2.49
C ARG A 329 -17.64 26.79 1.09
N ALA A 330 -17.00 25.84 0.40
CA ALA A 330 -16.47 25.97 -0.94
C ALA A 330 -16.85 24.75 -1.79
N SER A 331 -16.61 24.85 -3.10
CA SER A 331 -16.82 23.74 -4.04
C SER A 331 -15.69 23.69 -5.06
N SER A 332 -15.42 22.51 -5.61
CA SER A 332 -14.59 22.36 -6.80
C SER A 332 -15.36 22.81 -8.04
N GLY A 333 -14.64 23.00 -9.14
CA GLY A 333 -15.26 23.01 -10.46
C GLY A 333 -16.02 21.71 -10.72
N VAL A 334 -17.05 21.78 -11.57
CA VAL A 334 -17.79 20.59 -12.01
C VAL A 334 -16.94 19.86 -13.05
N LEU A 335 -16.51 18.64 -12.70
CA LEU A 335 -15.79 17.76 -13.60
C LEU A 335 -16.77 17.05 -14.54
N GLY A 336 -16.49 17.07 -15.85
CA GLY A 336 -17.19 16.27 -16.84
C GLY A 336 -16.28 15.18 -17.42
N CYS A 337 -16.66 13.91 -17.29
CA CYS A 337 -15.96 12.80 -17.93
C CYS A 337 -16.50 12.61 -19.36
N VAL A 338 -15.67 12.88 -20.37
CA VAL A 338 -16.05 12.78 -21.78
C VAL A 338 -15.55 11.47 -22.39
N ILE A 339 -16.44 10.73 -23.05
CA ILE A 339 -16.10 9.47 -23.74
C ILE A 339 -16.55 9.53 -25.20
N ARG A 340 -15.69 9.03 -26.09
CA ARG A 340 -15.98 8.89 -27.51
C ARG A 340 -16.52 7.50 -27.85
N ARG A 341 -17.79 7.42 -28.26
CA ARG A 341 -18.44 6.19 -28.76
C ARG A 341 -17.98 5.92 -30.20
N SER A 342 -17.34 4.76 -30.45
CA SER A 342 -16.70 4.44 -31.73
C SER A 342 -16.69 2.94 -32.02
N ARG A 343 -16.90 2.54 -33.30
CA ARG A 343 -16.71 1.14 -33.76
C ARG A 343 -15.26 0.67 -33.65
N SER A 344 -14.31 1.61 -33.62
CA SER A 344 -12.88 1.32 -33.48
C SER A 344 -12.43 1.15 -32.03
N ALA A 345 -13.36 1.23 -31.06
CA ALA A 345 -13.01 1.07 -29.65
C ALA A 345 -12.58 -0.37 -29.39
N ILE A 346 -11.51 -0.54 -28.62
CA ILE A 346 -10.98 -1.86 -28.27
C ILE A 346 -11.80 -2.43 -27.12
N ALA A 347 -12.53 -3.51 -27.38
CA ALA A 347 -13.26 -4.23 -26.35
C ALA A 347 -12.30 -4.76 -25.27
N GLY A 348 -12.61 -4.50 -24.00
CA GLY A 348 -11.79 -4.94 -22.87
C GLY A 348 -10.55 -4.10 -22.57
N ALA A 349 -10.32 -3.00 -23.31
CA ALA A 349 -9.33 -2.00 -22.90
C ALA A 349 -9.71 -1.44 -21.52
N MET A 350 -8.70 -1.10 -20.72
CA MET A 350 -8.90 -0.50 -19.40
C MET A 350 -7.80 0.52 -19.16
N ASP A 351 -8.21 1.69 -18.68
CA ASP A 351 -7.31 2.71 -18.21
C ASP A 351 -6.37 2.16 -17.11
N THR A 352 -5.14 2.66 -17.08
CA THR A 352 -4.10 2.11 -16.21
C THR A 352 -4.40 2.39 -14.74
N GLU A 353 -4.88 3.59 -14.41
CA GLU A 353 -5.23 3.97 -13.03
C GLU A 353 -6.46 3.21 -12.56
N VAL A 354 -7.47 3.06 -13.44
CA VAL A 354 -8.65 2.21 -13.15
C VAL A 354 -8.22 0.77 -12.86
N LYS A 355 -7.33 0.21 -13.68
CA LYS A 355 -6.84 -1.16 -13.50
C LYS A 355 -6.07 -1.33 -12.19
N VAL A 356 -5.19 -0.38 -11.87
CA VAL A 356 -4.39 -0.37 -10.64
C VAL A 356 -5.30 -0.27 -9.41
N GLU A 357 -6.31 0.58 -9.45
CA GLU A 357 -7.28 0.69 -8.35
C GLU A 357 -8.08 -0.60 -8.16
N ARG A 358 -8.49 -1.28 -9.24
CA ARG A 358 -9.14 -2.59 -9.13
C ARG A 358 -8.27 -3.64 -8.46
N ILE A 359 -6.96 -3.64 -8.75
CA ILE A 359 -6.00 -4.54 -8.11
C ILE A 359 -5.90 -4.23 -6.61
N ARG A 360 -5.83 -2.95 -6.23
CA ARG A 360 -5.84 -2.51 -4.83
C ARG A 360 -7.10 -2.98 -4.08
N ARG A 361 -8.28 -2.82 -4.69
CA ARG A 361 -9.57 -3.26 -4.12
C ARG A 361 -9.65 -4.78 -3.98
N PHE A 362 -9.13 -5.52 -4.97
CA PHE A 362 -9.04 -6.97 -4.88
C PHE A 362 -8.12 -7.41 -3.72
N GLN A 363 -6.97 -6.77 -3.56
CA GLN A 363 -6.05 -7.06 -2.45
C GLN A 363 -6.69 -6.79 -1.08
N GLU A 364 -7.38 -5.67 -0.91
CA GLU A 364 -8.17 -5.41 0.31
C GLU A 364 -9.18 -6.51 0.61
N GLN A 365 -9.91 -6.98 -0.42
CA GLN A 365 -10.88 -8.07 -0.26
C GLN A 365 -10.18 -9.35 0.24
N VAL A 366 -9.07 -9.74 -0.40
CA VAL A 366 -8.27 -10.91 0.00
C VAL A 366 -7.76 -10.77 1.43
N ILE A 367 -7.26 -9.60 1.82
CA ILE A 367 -6.80 -9.31 3.19
C ILE A 367 -7.96 -9.45 4.19
N GLY A 368 -9.14 -8.94 3.84
CA GLY A 368 -10.35 -9.09 4.66
C GLY A 368 -10.80 -10.55 4.79
N GLU A 369 -10.74 -11.33 3.71
CA GLU A 369 -11.04 -12.76 3.73
C GLU A 369 -10.02 -13.53 4.57
N ALA A 370 -8.73 -13.23 4.42
CA ALA A 370 -7.64 -13.80 5.22
C ALA A 370 -7.82 -13.52 6.72
N ALA A 371 -8.23 -12.30 7.09
CA ALA A 371 -8.55 -11.98 8.48
C ALA A 371 -9.75 -12.78 9.02
N ALA A 372 -10.72 -13.10 8.17
CA ALA A 372 -11.94 -13.80 8.56
C ALA A 372 -11.78 -15.32 8.68
N THR A 373 -10.69 -15.92 8.19
CA THR A 373 -10.52 -17.38 8.20
C THR A 373 -10.37 -17.97 9.60
N ASN A 374 -9.76 -17.20 10.51
CA ASN A 374 -9.25 -17.68 11.80
C ASN A 374 -8.34 -18.93 11.67
N ASP A 375 -7.68 -19.06 10.52
CA ASP A 375 -6.82 -20.18 10.14
C ASP A 375 -5.58 -19.60 9.42
N PRO A 376 -4.38 -19.73 10.02
CA PRO A 376 -3.15 -19.15 9.50
C PRO A 376 -2.73 -19.77 8.16
N GLU A 377 -2.93 -21.07 7.94
CA GLU A 377 -2.55 -21.73 6.69
C GLU A 377 -3.45 -21.27 5.55
N ARG A 378 -4.76 -21.17 5.82
CA ARG A 378 -5.71 -20.66 4.85
C ARG A 378 -5.47 -19.18 4.52
N ALA A 379 -5.21 -18.36 5.54
CA ALA A 379 -4.85 -16.95 5.36
C ALA A 379 -3.59 -16.82 4.51
N TYR A 380 -2.56 -17.63 4.78
CA TYR A 380 -1.33 -17.68 4.00
C TYR A 380 -1.59 -18.02 2.52
N GLY A 381 -2.42 -19.02 2.25
CA GLY A 381 -2.79 -19.43 0.90
C GLY A 381 -3.43 -18.30 0.09
N LEU A 382 -4.41 -17.60 0.71
CA LEU A 382 -5.08 -16.46 0.09
C LEU A 382 -4.12 -15.31 -0.24
N LEU A 383 -3.27 -14.94 0.73
CA LEU A 383 -2.26 -13.89 0.54
C LEU A 383 -1.25 -14.26 -0.54
N ARG A 384 -0.84 -15.55 -0.60
CA ARG A 384 0.11 -16.03 -1.60
C ARG A 384 -0.48 -15.98 -3.01
N GLU A 385 -1.74 -16.37 -3.17
CA GLU A 385 -2.42 -16.29 -4.46
C GLU A 385 -2.52 -14.83 -4.95
N ALA A 386 -2.87 -13.90 -4.06
CA ALA A 386 -2.89 -12.48 -4.37
C ALA A 386 -1.49 -11.95 -4.76
N ASP A 387 -0.44 -12.40 -4.06
CA ASP A 387 0.95 -12.03 -4.30
C ASP A 387 1.47 -12.48 -5.68
N GLU A 388 1.09 -13.69 -6.09
CA GLU A 388 1.40 -14.25 -7.41
C GLU A 388 0.61 -13.55 -8.54
N ALA A 389 -0.68 -13.27 -8.32
CA ALA A 389 -1.51 -12.52 -9.25
C ALA A 389 -0.97 -11.09 -9.47
N LEU A 390 -0.50 -10.44 -8.40
CA LEU A 390 0.10 -9.11 -8.46
C LEU A 390 1.40 -9.10 -9.27
N ASP A 391 2.25 -10.13 -9.15
CA ASP A 391 3.50 -10.21 -9.93
C ASP A 391 3.23 -10.32 -11.45
N VAL A 392 2.17 -11.01 -11.84
CA VAL A 392 1.74 -11.05 -13.24
C VAL A 392 1.38 -9.65 -13.73
N GLU A 393 0.69 -8.84 -12.94
CA GLU A 393 0.30 -7.49 -13.33
C GLU A 393 1.47 -6.50 -13.32
N ARG A 394 2.38 -6.61 -12.33
CA ARG A 394 3.64 -5.84 -12.28
C ARG A 394 4.56 -6.11 -13.48
N SER A 395 4.54 -7.33 -14.02
CA SER A 395 5.30 -7.66 -15.23
C SER A 395 4.76 -6.96 -16.48
N LYS A 396 3.47 -6.56 -16.48
CA LYS A 396 2.79 -5.90 -17.60
C LYS A 396 2.85 -4.38 -17.51
N SER A 397 2.83 -3.82 -16.30
CA SER A 397 2.83 -2.37 -16.07
C SER A 397 3.74 -1.98 -14.91
N ARG A 398 4.57 -0.96 -15.11
CA ARG A 398 5.36 -0.35 -14.04
C ARG A 398 4.55 0.78 -13.43
N HIS A 399 4.04 0.56 -12.22
CA HIS A 399 3.27 1.56 -11.49
C HIS A 399 3.66 1.54 -10.00
N PRO A 400 3.99 2.69 -9.37
CA PRO A 400 4.48 2.73 -7.98
C PRO A 400 3.55 2.09 -6.96
N LEU A 401 2.23 2.24 -7.12
CA LEU A 401 1.26 1.59 -6.23
C LEU A 401 1.39 0.07 -6.24
N LEU A 402 1.67 -0.56 -7.39
CA LEU A 402 1.81 -2.00 -7.45
C LEU A 402 3.05 -2.49 -6.71
N ASP A 403 4.12 -1.69 -6.67
CA ASP A 403 5.31 -1.99 -5.88
C ASP A 403 5.03 -1.86 -4.38
N MET A 404 4.27 -0.85 -3.96
CA MET A 404 3.84 -0.70 -2.55
C MET A 404 2.93 -1.84 -2.10
N LEU A 405 1.94 -2.22 -2.93
CA LEU A 405 1.06 -3.36 -2.68
C LEU A 405 1.82 -4.67 -2.56
N LYS A 406 2.89 -4.84 -3.35
CA LYS A 406 3.77 -6.01 -3.26
C LYS A 406 4.54 -6.02 -1.94
N THR A 407 5.08 -4.88 -1.52
CA THR A 407 5.77 -4.76 -0.23
C THR A 407 4.84 -5.12 0.92
N GLU A 408 3.58 -4.67 0.87
CA GLU A 408 2.58 -5.00 1.87
C GLU A 408 2.29 -6.51 1.93
N LEU A 409 1.98 -7.15 0.79
CA LEU A 409 1.73 -8.60 0.75
C LEU A 409 2.95 -9.40 1.21
N ALA A 410 4.15 -9.00 0.81
CA ALA A 410 5.39 -9.63 1.26
C ALA A 410 5.52 -9.57 2.79
N LYS A 411 5.13 -8.44 3.41
CA LYS A 411 5.15 -8.29 4.87
C LYS A 411 4.10 -9.15 5.56
N LEU A 412 2.87 -9.18 5.05
CA LEU A 412 1.82 -10.05 5.59
C LEU A 412 2.21 -11.53 5.48
N LEU A 413 2.82 -11.95 4.37
CA LEU A 413 3.36 -13.30 4.18
C LEU A 413 4.54 -13.61 5.09
N GLU A 414 5.34 -12.62 5.48
CA GLU A 414 6.40 -12.78 6.49
C GLU A 414 5.79 -13.01 7.87
N LEU A 415 4.85 -12.16 8.29
CA LEU A 415 4.15 -12.27 9.57
C LEU A 415 3.37 -13.58 9.69
N ALA A 416 2.85 -14.10 8.58
CA ALA A 416 2.15 -15.37 8.55
C ALA A 416 3.02 -16.59 8.85
N LYS A 417 4.35 -16.44 8.89
CA LYS A 417 5.28 -17.48 9.39
C LYS A 417 5.41 -17.47 10.92
N GLY A 418 4.97 -16.39 11.57
CA GLY A 418 5.07 -16.16 13.00
C GLY A 418 3.75 -16.44 13.73
N SER A 419 3.41 -15.58 14.68
CA SER A 419 2.20 -15.71 15.49
C SER A 419 0.94 -15.28 14.71
N TRP A 420 -0.14 -16.06 14.86
CA TRP A 420 -1.45 -15.67 14.32
C TRP A 420 -1.91 -14.31 14.85
N ASN A 421 -1.67 -13.99 16.12
CA ASN A 421 -2.09 -12.70 16.71
C ASN A 421 -1.39 -11.52 16.03
N GLU A 422 -0.10 -11.68 15.70
CA GLU A 422 0.67 -10.64 15.01
C GLU A 422 0.21 -10.46 13.56
N LEU A 423 -0.04 -11.56 12.85
CA LEU A 423 -0.62 -11.53 11.51
C LEU A 423 -2.02 -10.90 11.54
N PHE A 424 -2.87 -11.31 12.47
CA PHE A 424 -4.26 -10.88 12.56
C PHE A 424 -4.36 -9.37 12.84
N ALA A 425 -3.56 -8.83 13.76
CA ALA A 425 -3.45 -7.39 13.98
C ALA A 425 -3.03 -6.64 12.70
N ALA A 426 -2.01 -7.14 12.01
CA ALA A 426 -1.53 -6.55 10.76
C ALA A 426 -2.57 -6.61 9.62
N LEU A 427 -3.31 -7.72 9.49
CA LEU A 427 -4.40 -7.86 8.52
C LEU A 427 -5.52 -6.87 8.80
N LEU A 428 -5.91 -6.69 10.05
CA LEU A 428 -6.92 -5.72 10.47
C LEU A 428 -6.47 -4.28 10.19
N ALA A 429 -5.22 -3.94 10.54
CA ALA A 429 -4.66 -2.61 10.29
C ALA A 429 -4.56 -2.30 8.78
N SER A 430 -4.06 -3.25 7.99
CA SER A 430 -3.98 -3.15 6.52
C SER A 430 -5.36 -2.99 5.89
N LYS A 431 -6.32 -3.86 6.24
CA LYS A 431 -7.70 -3.77 5.77
C LYS A 431 -8.29 -2.39 6.06
N ARG A 432 -8.14 -1.89 7.29
CA ARG A 432 -8.69 -0.58 7.68
C ARG A 432 -8.01 0.56 6.93
N SER A 433 -6.69 0.52 6.78
CA SER A 433 -5.89 1.45 5.97
C SER A 433 -6.42 1.52 4.53
N HIS A 434 -6.67 0.37 3.90
CA HIS A 434 -7.25 0.29 2.55
C HIS A 434 -8.68 0.82 2.43
N GLN A 435 -9.52 0.51 3.42
CA GLN A 435 -10.91 0.96 3.46
C GLN A 435 -11.02 2.49 3.59
N GLN A 436 -10.23 3.06 4.50
CA GLN A 436 -10.17 4.50 4.71
C GLN A 436 -9.27 5.20 3.68
N GLN A 437 -8.44 4.48 2.93
CA GLN A 437 -7.40 5.04 2.08
C GLN A 437 -6.45 5.98 2.85
N ARG A 438 -6.21 5.68 4.13
CA ARG A 438 -5.43 6.49 5.09
C ARG A 438 -4.24 5.69 5.55
N TYR A 439 -3.13 6.38 5.84
CA TYR A 439 -1.94 5.74 6.38
C TYR A 439 -2.26 5.01 7.70
N GLY A 440 -1.94 3.72 7.74
CA GLY A 440 -2.02 2.85 8.92
C GLY A 440 -0.70 2.09 9.07
N SER A 441 -0.29 1.85 10.32
CA SER A 441 0.91 1.06 10.61
C SER A 441 0.61 -0.43 10.46
N ILE A 442 1.47 -1.14 9.72
CA ILE A 442 1.42 -2.59 9.52
C ILE A 442 2.72 -3.19 10.10
N GLY A 443 2.92 -3.03 11.41
CA GLY A 443 4.13 -3.44 12.12
C GLY A 443 5.42 -2.76 11.64
N ASP A 444 6.53 -3.50 11.64
CA ASP A 444 7.90 -2.95 11.62
C ASP A 444 8.42 -2.52 10.22
N VAL A 445 7.55 -2.43 9.23
CA VAL A 445 7.90 -2.01 7.87
C VAL A 445 7.03 -0.84 7.45
N ASP A 446 7.69 0.27 7.17
CA ASP A 446 7.07 1.49 6.65
C ASP A 446 6.64 1.27 5.19
N VAL A 447 5.44 0.73 5.02
CA VAL A 447 4.77 0.76 3.72
C VAL A 447 4.25 2.18 3.53
N ASP A 448 4.87 2.95 2.63
CA ASP A 448 4.51 4.36 2.34
C ASP A 448 3.09 4.54 1.73
N LEU A 449 2.24 3.51 1.78
CA LEU A 449 0.87 3.53 1.27
C LEU A 449 0.06 4.62 1.99
N TYR A 450 -0.50 5.55 1.23
CA TYR A 450 -1.26 6.72 1.72
C TYR A 450 -0.46 7.71 2.60
N LYS A 451 0.87 7.54 2.73
CA LYS A 451 1.71 8.42 3.54
C LYS A 451 1.91 9.76 2.83
N THR A 452 1.63 10.86 3.53
CA THR A 452 1.81 12.20 2.98
C THR A 452 3.18 12.79 3.36
N SER A 453 3.65 13.80 2.61
CA SER A 453 4.92 14.47 2.94
C SER A 453 4.98 15.03 4.36
N PRO A 454 3.91 15.62 4.95
CA PRO A 454 3.90 16.01 6.35
C PRO A 454 4.12 14.83 7.31
N MET A 455 3.52 13.67 7.03
CA MET A 455 3.70 12.46 7.84
C MET A 455 5.15 12.00 7.84
N SER A 456 5.80 11.92 6.67
CA SER A 456 7.21 11.56 6.58
C SER A 456 8.13 12.55 7.31
N GLU A 457 7.76 13.83 7.37
CA GLU A 457 8.51 14.83 8.13
C GLU A 457 8.39 14.61 9.64
N TYR A 458 7.18 14.39 10.14
CA TYR A 458 6.95 14.18 11.58
C TYR A 458 7.56 12.88 12.06
N VAL A 459 7.51 11.81 11.25
CA VAL A 459 8.22 10.55 11.54
C VAL A 459 9.73 10.78 11.72
N ARG A 460 10.35 11.60 10.85
CA ARG A 460 11.77 11.96 11.00
C ARG A 460 12.02 12.76 12.28
N GLN A 461 11.16 13.74 12.59
CA GLN A 461 11.28 14.53 13.81
C GLN A 461 11.12 13.66 15.07
N ALA A 462 10.16 12.72 15.07
CA ALA A 462 9.92 11.79 16.16
C ALA A 462 11.09 10.83 16.34
N THR A 463 11.66 10.30 15.25
CA THR A 463 12.85 9.44 15.31
C THR A 463 14.07 10.20 15.86
N ALA A 464 14.20 11.49 15.54
CA ALA A 464 15.24 12.33 16.13
C ALA A 464 14.99 12.59 17.62
N PHE A 465 13.74 12.84 18.00
CA PHE A 465 13.32 13.06 19.38
C PHE A 465 13.52 11.83 20.26
N GLU A 466 13.23 10.63 19.76
CA GLU A 466 13.49 9.36 20.47
C GLU A 466 14.99 9.16 20.77
N LYS A 467 15.87 9.66 19.90
CA LYS A 467 17.34 9.59 20.12
C LYS A 467 17.83 10.60 21.15
N ASP A 468 17.19 11.77 21.23
CA ASP A 468 17.52 12.81 22.20
C ASP A 468 16.25 13.53 22.70
N PRO A 469 15.57 12.98 23.73
CA PRO A 469 14.34 13.57 24.27
C PRO A 469 14.53 14.92 24.95
N SER A 470 15.79 15.36 25.16
CA SER A 470 16.10 16.67 25.75
C SER A 470 15.89 17.83 24.76
N ARG A 471 15.80 17.53 23.46
CA ARG A 471 15.58 18.51 22.39
C ARG A 471 14.15 18.38 21.87
N PRO A 472 13.21 19.22 22.34
CA PRO A 472 11.84 19.13 21.87
C PRO A 472 11.76 19.38 20.36
N PRO A 473 10.85 18.69 19.65
CA PRO A 473 10.61 18.96 18.24
C PRO A 473 10.04 20.38 18.07
N PRO A 474 10.20 21.00 16.89
CA PRO A 474 9.54 22.28 16.58
C PRO A 474 8.02 22.14 16.70
N SER A 475 7.30 23.18 17.14
CA SER A 475 5.83 23.17 17.11
C SER A 475 5.30 23.17 15.67
N VAL A 476 4.00 22.93 15.48
CA VAL A 476 3.36 23.06 14.16
C VAL A 476 3.49 24.48 13.58
N GLU A 477 3.48 25.51 14.43
CA GLU A 477 3.67 26.90 14.00
C GLU A 477 5.11 27.17 13.57
N ASP A 478 6.08 26.59 14.29
CA ASP A 478 7.49 26.62 13.90
C ASP A 478 7.71 25.95 12.55
N ASP A 479 7.10 24.78 12.31
CA ASP A 479 7.19 24.09 11.01
C ASP A 479 6.65 24.96 9.87
N VAL A 480 5.50 25.60 10.07
CA VAL A 480 4.91 26.51 9.08
C VAL A 480 5.87 27.66 8.78
N ARG A 481 6.41 28.31 9.83
CA ARG A 481 7.38 29.39 9.68
C ARG A 481 8.64 28.94 8.94
N LEU A 482 9.21 27.79 9.31
CA LEU A 482 10.41 27.24 8.67
C LEU A 482 10.18 26.91 7.20
N ARG A 483 8.99 26.38 6.85
CA ARG A 483 8.60 26.12 5.45
C ARG A 483 8.46 27.42 4.66
N GLU A 484 7.81 28.44 5.22
CA GLU A 484 7.71 29.74 4.57
C GLU A 484 9.08 30.36 4.31
N GLU A 485 9.98 30.29 5.29
CA GLU A 485 11.36 30.78 5.13
C GLU A 485 12.11 30.01 4.05
N ALA A 486 11.98 28.68 4.02
CA ALA A 486 12.58 27.83 2.99
C ALA A 486 12.04 28.15 1.60
N GLU A 487 10.73 28.38 1.46
CA GLU A 487 10.11 28.81 0.21
C GLU A 487 10.56 30.20 -0.22
N ARG A 488 10.63 31.17 0.70
CA ARG A 488 11.14 32.52 0.43
C ARG A 488 12.60 32.44 -0.04
N ARG A 489 13.43 31.61 0.60
CA ARG A 489 14.82 31.33 0.17
C ARG A 489 14.85 30.69 -1.22
N ARG A 490 13.99 29.71 -1.50
CA ARG A 490 13.88 29.05 -2.82
C ARG A 490 13.45 30.03 -3.91
N LYS A 491 12.44 30.87 -3.65
CA LYS A 491 11.98 31.94 -4.55
C LYS A 491 13.04 33.04 -4.74
N ARG A 492 13.82 33.37 -3.70
CA ARG A 492 14.95 34.29 -3.81
C ARG A 492 16.05 33.70 -4.69
N ASN A 493 16.41 32.43 -4.48
CA ASN A 493 17.43 31.76 -5.28
C ASN A 493 16.94 31.51 -6.73
N SER A 494 15.64 31.28 -6.96
CA SER A 494 15.08 31.17 -8.30
C SER A 494 14.99 32.52 -9.02
N ARG A 495 14.84 33.64 -8.29
CA ARG A 495 14.96 35.01 -8.85
C ARG A 495 16.41 35.39 -9.19
N VAL A 496 17.40 34.78 -8.53
CA VAL A 496 18.82 34.93 -8.90
C VAL A 496 19.13 34.22 -10.23
N TRP A 497 18.24 33.34 -10.71
CA TRP A 497 18.40 32.56 -11.94
C TRP A 497 17.20 32.73 -12.91
N GLY A 498 16.70 33.96 -13.09
CA GLY A 498 15.65 34.28 -14.06
C GLY A 498 15.83 35.65 -14.73
N ALA A 499 16.12 35.61 -16.04
CA ALA A 499 16.25 36.69 -17.03
C ALA A 499 17.45 37.67 -16.89
N PRO A 500 18.33 37.78 -17.90
CA PRO A 500 19.37 38.79 -17.91
C PRO A 500 18.75 40.17 -18.13
N ASP A 501 18.89 41.06 -17.15
CA ASP A 501 18.71 42.49 -17.36
C ASP A 501 19.89 43.00 -18.21
N GLU A 502 19.58 43.72 -19.28
CA GLU A 502 20.53 44.32 -20.20
C GLU A 502 21.41 45.35 -19.47
N ARG A 503 22.49 44.89 -18.86
CA ARG A 503 23.66 45.73 -18.59
C ARG A 503 24.91 45.04 -19.05
N ARG A 504 25.31 45.44 -20.27
CA ARG A 504 26.64 45.33 -20.88
C ARG A 504 27.70 44.79 -19.92
N ARG A 505 28.04 43.51 -20.06
CA ARG A 505 29.41 43.04 -19.81
C ARG A 505 29.69 41.82 -20.66
N THR A 506 30.75 41.96 -21.43
CA THR A 506 31.27 41.07 -22.45
C THR A 506 31.65 39.71 -21.87
N SER A 507 31.00 38.64 -22.31
CA SER A 507 31.51 37.27 -22.28
C SER A 507 30.75 36.48 -23.35
N GLY A 508 31.34 35.79 -24.30
CA GLY A 508 32.71 35.30 -24.49
C GLY A 508 32.50 33.99 -25.24
N LEU A 509 33.13 33.83 -26.41
CA LEU A 509 32.90 32.73 -27.38
C LEU A 509 32.80 31.31 -26.77
N TRP A 510 33.38 31.09 -25.59
CA TRP A 510 33.37 29.84 -24.84
C TRP A 510 31.98 29.34 -24.42
N ALA A 511 31.04 30.23 -24.12
CA ALA A 511 29.68 29.81 -23.74
C ALA A 511 28.92 29.20 -24.93
N TRP A 512 29.08 29.76 -26.13
CA TRP A 512 28.46 29.24 -27.35
C TRP A 512 29.12 27.96 -27.84
N ALA A 513 30.44 27.81 -27.67
CA ALA A 513 31.15 26.57 -27.98
C ALA A 513 30.67 25.39 -27.10
N ALA A 514 30.42 25.64 -25.81
CA ALA A 514 29.92 24.62 -24.89
C ALA A 514 28.49 24.16 -25.25
N VAL A 515 27.61 25.10 -25.60
CA VAL A 515 26.24 24.78 -26.03
C VAL A 515 26.24 23.94 -27.30
N LEU A 516 27.04 24.33 -28.31
CA LEU A 516 27.15 23.58 -29.57
C LEU A 516 27.68 22.15 -29.35
N LEU A 517 28.69 21.98 -28.49
CA LEU A 517 29.25 20.68 -28.14
C LEU A 517 28.22 19.78 -27.43
N CYS A 518 27.46 20.33 -26.47
CA CYS A 518 26.41 19.58 -25.77
C CYS A 518 25.29 19.15 -26.71
N THR A 519 24.85 20.00 -27.65
CA THR A 519 23.85 19.62 -28.66
C THR A 519 24.39 18.53 -29.60
N ALA A 520 25.65 18.62 -30.03
CA ALA A 520 26.25 17.61 -30.89
C ALA A 520 26.33 16.23 -30.20
N LEU A 521 26.70 16.22 -28.91
CA LEU A 521 26.73 14.99 -28.10
C LEU A 521 25.33 14.40 -27.90
N ALA A 522 24.33 15.23 -27.62
CA ALA A 522 22.95 14.76 -27.45
C ALA A 522 22.42 14.11 -28.74
N VAL A 523 22.67 14.74 -29.90
CA VAL A 523 22.29 14.18 -31.21
C VAL A 523 23.02 12.87 -31.49
N ALA A 524 24.32 12.79 -31.19
CA ALA A 524 25.10 11.56 -31.37
C ALA A 524 24.55 10.39 -30.52
N VAL A 525 24.16 10.65 -29.27
CA VAL A 525 23.56 9.63 -28.39
C VAL A 525 22.20 9.17 -28.92
N ILE A 526 21.36 10.08 -29.42
CA ILE A 526 20.06 9.73 -30.00
C ILE A 526 20.24 8.89 -31.27
N LEU A 527 21.19 9.24 -32.13
CA LEU A 527 21.51 8.47 -33.34
C LEU A 527 22.07 7.08 -33.01
N ALA A 528 22.94 6.97 -31.99
CA ALA A 528 23.43 5.68 -31.51
C ALA A 528 22.29 4.82 -30.93
N GLY A 529 21.42 5.40 -30.10
CA GLY A 529 20.28 4.72 -29.50
C GLY A 529 19.27 4.21 -30.55
N THR A 530 18.95 5.04 -31.54
CA THR A 530 18.06 4.66 -32.65
C THR A 530 18.65 3.57 -33.53
N ALA A 531 19.96 3.60 -33.82
CA ALA A 531 20.63 2.53 -34.55
C ALA A 531 20.59 1.19 -33.80
N VAL A 532 20.86 1.20 -32.49
CA VAL A 532 20.77 0.00 -31.64
C VAL A 532 19.34 -0.54 -31.59
N PHE A 533 18.35 0.34 -31.47
CA PHE A 533 16.94 -0.05 -31.45
C PHE A 533 16.46 -0.62 -32.80
N ALA A 534 16.87 -0.03 -33.92
CA ALA A 534 16.58 -0.55 -35.26
C ALA A 534 17.21 -1.94 -35.46
N VAL A 535 18.44 -2.14 -35.00
CA VAL A 535 19.10 -3.47 -35.01
C VAL A 535 18.32 -4.46 -34.14
N PHE A 536 17.87 -4.08 -32.95
CA PHE A 536 17.07 -4.95 -32.08
C PHE A 536 15.73 -5.36 -32.72
N LEU A 537 15.01 -4.41 -33.32
CA LEU A 537 13.74 -4.67 -34.01
C LEU A 537 13.90 -5.57 -35.25
N LEU A 538 15.00 -5.42 -35.99
CA LEU A 538 15.33 -6.29 -37.13
C LEU A 538 15.76 -7.70 -36.69
N TYR A 539 16.35 -7.87 -35.50
CA TYR A 539 16.93 -9.15 -35.07
C TYR A 539 16.00 -10.09 -34.29
N ARG A 540 14.93 -9.59 -33.64
CA ARG A 540 13.95 -10.34 -32.79
C ARG A 540 14.48 -11.69 -32.27
N PRO A 541 15.51 -11.70 -31.41
CA PRO A 541 16.19 -12.93 -31.09
C PRO A 541 15.35 -13.84 -30.18
N ARG A 542 15.06 -15.05 -30.67
CA ARG A 542 14.41 -16.10 -29.89
C ARG A 542 15.45 -16.80 -29.03
N THR A 543 15.24 -16.82 -27.72
CA THR A 543 16.18 -17.43 -26.78
C THR A 543 16.13 -18.96 -26.84
N PRO A 544 17.29 -19.64 -26.82
CA PRO A 544 17.35 -21.09 -26.64
C PRO A 544 16.83 -21.50 -25.25
N TYR A 545 16.27 -22.69 -25.16
CA TYR A 545 15.63 -23.22 -23.94
C TYR A 545 15.79 -24.75 -23.84
N LEU A 546 15.50 -25.29 -22.67
CA LEU A 546 15.39 -26.72 -22.42
C LEU A 546 13.91 -27.10 -22.29
N ALA A 547 13.51 -28.26 -22.78
CA ALA A 547 12.17 -28.79 -22.58
C ALA A 547 12.22 -30.29 -22.31
N VAL A 548 11.33 -30.81 -21.47
CA VAL A 548 11.23 -32.26 -21.25
C VAL A 548 10.45 -32.85 -22.41
N SER A 549 11.06 -33.75 -23.18
CA SER A 549 10.39 -34.39 -24.33
C SER A 549 9.81 -35.76 -23.99
N ASP A 550 10.47 -36.52 -23.12
CA ASP A 550 9.97 -37.80 -22.61
C ASP A 550 10.48 -38.03 -21.19
N ALA A 551 9.71 -38.77 -20.39
CA ALA A 551 10.16 -39.27 -19.09
C ALA A 551 9.43 -40.57 -18.74
N ARG A 552 10.15 -41.51 -18.13
CA ARG A 552 9.64 -42.81 -17.70
C ARG A 552 10.23 -43.20 -16.35
N LEU A 553 9.36 -43.69 -15.47
CA LEU A 553 9.71 -44.33 -14.22
C LEU A 553 9.86 -45.84 -14.48
N GLU A 554 11.09 -46.30 -14.62
CA GLU A 554 11.39 -47.70 -14.98
C GLU A 554 11.23 -48.63 -13.77
N GLN A 555 11.69 -48.19 -12.60
CA GLN A 555 11.60 -48.99 -11.38
C GLN A 555 11.52 -48.08 -10.14
N LEU A 556 10.67 -48.45 -9.19
CA LEU A 556 10.57 -47.83 -7.87
C LEU A 556 10.35 -48.91 -6.82
N GLN A 557 11.26 -49.01 -5.87
CA GLN A 557 11.16 -49.85 -4.67
C GLN A 557 11.25 -48.95 -3.46
N TYR A 558 10.21 -48.99 -2.63
CA TYR A 558 10.06 -48.19 -1.43
C TYR A 558 9.96 -49.14 -0.23
N GLY A 559 10.93 -49.05 0.68
CA GLY A 559 11.08 -49.93 1.82
C GLY A 559 10.20 -49.53 2.99
N GLN A 560 9.89 -50.50 3.88
CA GLN A 560 9.05 -50.26 5.06
C GLN A 560 9.65 -49.29 6.08
N GLY A 561 10.95 -48.98 5.97
CA GLY A 561 11.64 -47.98 6.77
C GLY A 561 11.50 -46.54 6.26
N GLY A 562 10.68 -46.28 5.25
CA GLY A 562 10.49 -44.93 4.70
C GLY A 562 11.58 -44.48 3.71
N ALA A 563 12.32 -45.43 3.15
CA ALA A 563 13.42 -45.17 2.23
C ALA A 563 13.08 -45.63 0.81
N ILE A 564 13.52 -44.84 -0.18
CA ILE A 564 13.57 -45.26 -1.57
C ILE A 564 14.77 -46.20 -1.72
N ASP A 565 14.51 -47.49 -1.65
CA ASP A 565 15.53 -48.55 -1.75
C ASP A 565 16.13 -48.60 -3.15
N TYR A 566 15.30 -48.39 -4.17
CA TYR A 566 15.74 -48.33 -5.57
C TYR A 566 14.81 -47.46 -6.42
N LEU A 567 15.37 -46.53 -7.18
CA LEU A 567 14.67 -45.66 -8.12
C LEU A 567 15.45 -45.63 -9.44
N GLN A 568 14.77 -45.93 -10.54
CA GLN A 568 15.29 -45.76 -11.89
C GLN A 568 14.32 -44.93 -12.72
N VAL A 569 14.79 -43.78 -13.20
CA VAL A 569 14.02 -42.86 -14.04
C VAL A 569 14.82 -42.53 -15.29
N SER A 570 14.20 -42.71 -16.47
CA SER A 570 14.72 -42.24 -17.74
C SER A 570 14.06 -40.90 -18.10
N ILE A 571 14.85 -39.85 -18.34
CA ILE A 571 14.36 -38.52 -18.71
C ILE A 571 15.10 -38.05 -19.96
N THR A 572 14.37 -37.65 -20.99
CA THR A 572 14.93 -36.97 -22.17
C THR A 572 14.62 -35.48 -22.10
N VAL A 573 15.66 -34.67 -21.98
CA VAL A 573 15.58 -33.20 -22.02
C VAL A 573 16.08 -32.70 -23.37
N LEU A 574 15.22 -32.04 -24.12
CA LEU A 574 15.53 -31.45 -25.41
C LEU A 574 16.09 -30.03 -25.23
N ALA A 575 17.35 -29.81 -25.62
CA ALA A 575 17.92 -28.48 -25.75
C ALA A 575 17.59 -27.90 -27.12
N VAL A 576 16.77 -26.84 -27.17
CA VAL A 576 16.21 -26.28 -28.42
C VAL A 576 16.81 -24.91 -28.72
N ASN A 577 17.32 -24.75 -29.95
CA ASN A 577 17.79 -23.48 -30.49
C ASN A 577 16.93 -23.03 -31.70
N ASN A 578 15.90 -22.24 -31.42
CA ASN A 578 15.04 -21.66 -32.46
C ASN A 578 15.67 -20.46 -33.20
N ASN A 579 16.91 -20.08 -32.87
CA ASN A 579 17.61 -19.01 -33.56
C ASN A 579 18.06 -19.46 -34.95
N SER A 580 17.83 -18.63 -35.97
CA SER A 580 18.15 -18.96 -37.36
C SER A 580 19.55 -18.55 -37.81
N LYS A 581 20.28 -17.81 -36.97
CA LYS A 581 21.51 -17.13 -37.38
C LYS A 581 22.76 -17.69 -36.69
N THR A 582 22.64 -18.17 -35.46
CA THR A 582 23.80 -18.60 -34.66
C THR A 582 23.50 -19.80 -33.76
N ASP A 583 24.54 -20.54 -33.42
CA ASP A 583 24.47 -21.67 -32.50
C ASP A 583 24.31 -21.19 -31.04
N ALA A 584 23.78 -22.07 -30.20
CA ALA A 584 23.61 -21.86 -28.77
C ALA A 584 24.53 -22.80 -28.01
N SER A 585 25.34 -22.26 -27.09
CA SER A 585 26.21 -23.07 -26.23
C SER A 585 25.60 -23.20 -24.85
N PHE A 586 25.69 -24.40 -24.28
CA PHE A 586 25.26 -24.72 -22.92
C PHE A 586 26.48 -25.18 -22.13
N PRO A 587 27.20 -24.28 -21.45
CA PRO A 587 28.44 -24.62 -20.75
C PRO A 587 28.24 -25.44 -19.48
N ALA A 588 27.04 -25.44 -18.91
CA ALA A 588 26.69 -26.22 -17.73
C ALA A 588 25.18 -26.43 -17.71
N VAL A 589 24.75 -27.65 -17.46
CA VAL A 589 23.35 -28.03 -17.21
C VAL A 589 23.34 -28.80 -15.91
N ASP A 590 22.73 -28.22 -14.87
CA ASP A 590 22.62 -28.78 -13.54
C ASP A 590 21.13 -28.91 -13.21
N LEU A 591 20.60 -30.11 -13.41
CA LEU A 591 19.22 -30.46 -13.09
C LEU A 591 19.20 -31.48 -11.94
N ALA A 592 18.10 -31.53 -11.20
CA ALA A 592 17.85 -32.45 -10.13
C ALA A 592 16.43 -32.99 -10.27
N VAL A 593 16.27 -34.28 -9.96
CA VAL A 593 14.97 -34.89 -9.70
C VAL A 593 14.80 -34.88 -8.19
N GLY A 594 13.71 -34.32 -7.72
CA GLY A 594 13.36 -34.26 -6.31
C GLY A 594 12.01 -34.89 -6.02
N PHE A 595 11.82 -35.24 -4.76
CA PHE A 595 10.56 -35.75 -4.21
C PHE A 595 10.29 -35.03 -2.89
N ASN A 596 9.13 -34.38 -2.78
CA ASN A 596 8.71 -33.65 -1.57
C ASN A 596 9.76 -32.67 -0.99
N GLY A 597 10.57 -32.03 -1.84
CA GLY A 597 11.60 -31.07 -1.43
C GLY A 597 13.01 -31.66 -1.25
N ASP A 598 13.17 -32.99 -1.30
CA ASP A 598 14.46 -33.68 -1.26
C ASP A 598 14.99 -33.98 -2.66
N ASP A 599 16.27 -33.69 -2.92
CA ASP A 599 16.97 -34.10 -4.14
C ASP A 599 17.22 -35.62 -4.12
N VAL A 600 16.54 -36.37 -4.99
CA VAL A 600 16.68 -37.83 -5.10
C VAL A 600 17.70 -38.23 -6.17
N ALA A 601 17.94 -37.39 -7.17
CA ALA A 601 18.87 -37.68 -8.27
C ALA A 601 19.40 -36.40 -8.95
N LEU A 602 20.62 -36.43 -9.48
CA LEU A 602 21.23 -35.29 -10.19
C LEU A 602 21.49 -35.62 -11.67
N LEU A 603 21.12 -34.68 -12.53
CA LEU A 603 21.23 -34.78 -13.99
C LEU A 603 22.19 -33.69 -14.47
N ARG A 604 23.38 -34.09 -14.94
CA ARG A 604 24.41 -33.16 -15.43
C ARG A 604 24.82 -33.51 -16.86
N ALA A 605 25.01 -32.50 -17.69
CA ALA A 605 25.60 -32.67 -19.03
C ALA A 605 26.94 -31.92 -19.13
N GLN A 606 27.89 -32.54 -19.83
CA GLN A 606 29.13 -31.86 -20.25
C GLN A 606 28.81 -30.70 -21.21
N PRO A 607 29.67 -29.68 -21.32
CA PRO A 607 29.43 -28.55 -22.22
C PRO A 607 29.11 -28.98 -23.66
N PHE A 608 28.01 -28.49 -24.22
CA PHE A 608 27.60 -28.81 -25.59
C PHE A 608 27.11 -27.59 -26.37
N VAL A 609 26.94 -27.77 -27.68
CA VAL A 609 26.46 -26.74 -28.61
C VAL A 609 25.28 -27.27 -29.40
N VAL A 610 24.23 -26.46 -29.53
CA VAL A 610 23.04 -26.73 -30.35
C VAL A 610 23.06 -25.81 -31.56
N ALA A 611 23.15 -26.40 -32.74
CA ALA A 611 23.19 -25.66 -34.00
C ALA A 611 21.93 -24.79 -34.19
N ARG A 612 22.05 -23.72 -34.98
CA ARG A 612 20.90 -22.88 -35.39
C ARG A 612 19.74 -23.70 -35.97
N LYS A 613 18.50 -23.35 -35.63
CA LYS A 613 17.26 -24.07 -35.96
C LYS A 613 17.32 -25.59 -35.70
N SER A 614 17.99 -25.98 -34.64
CA SER A 614 18.14 -27.39 -34.29
C SER A 614 17.82 -27.62 -32.82
N SER A 615 17.74 -28.89 -32.46
CA SER A 615 17.55 -29.36 -31.10
C SER A 615 18.45 -30.56 -30.83
N LEU A 616 18.99 -30.65 -29.61
CA LEU A 616 19.81 -31.76 -29.15
C LEU A 616 19.10 -32.47 -28.00
N PRO A 617 18.73 -33.76 -28.15
CA PRO A 617 18.19 -34.54 -27.04
C PRO A 617 19.30 -34.92 -26.07
N LEU A 618 19.07 -34.70 -24.78
CA LEU A 618 19.91 -35.14 -23.68
C LEU A 618 19.16 -36.26 -22.95
N GLN A 619 19.65 -37.48 -23.08
CA GLN A 619 19.08 -38.65 -22.40
C GLN A 619 19.77 -38.85 -21.06
N TYR A 620 18.97 -38.98 -20.00
CA TYR A 620 19.42 -39.22 -18.65
C TYR A 620 18.74 -40.47 -18.11
N ASP A 621 19.51 -41.53 -17.91
CA ASP A 621 19.07 -42.73 -17.21
C ASP A 621 19.64 -42.68 -15.80
N VAL A 622 18.82 -42.28 -14.84
CA VAL A 622 19.27 -42.00 -13.47
C VAL A 622 18.81 -43.08 -12.52
N VAL A 623 19.77 -43.61 -11.75
CA VAL A 623 19.53 -44.58 -10.70
C VAL A 623 19.88 -43.95 -9.36
N SER A 624 18.99 -44.11 -8.38
CA SER A 624 19.18 -43.70 -6.99
C SER A 624 18.79 -44.84 -6.05
N ALA A 625 19.51 -45.02 -4.94
CA ALA A 625 19.27 -46.09 -3.98
C ALA A 625 19.55 -45.63 -2.55
N GLY A 626 18.76 -46.11 -1.60
CA GLY A 626 18.96 -45.89 -0.16
C GLY A 626 18.67 -44.47 0.33
N ARG A 627 17.78 -43.71 -0.34
CA ARG A 627 17.42 -42.35 0.09
C ARG A 627 16.27 -42.42 1.10
N ALA A 628 16.55 -42.14 2.37
CA ALA A 628 15.51 -41.94 3.38
C ALA A 628 14.72 -40.65 3.09
N LEU A 629 13.39 -40.73 3.12
CA LEU A 629 12.52 -39.56 3.05
C LEU A 629 12.28 -39.02 4.46
N ASP A 630 12.05 -37.71 4.57
CA ASP A 630 11.58 -37.11 5.81
C ASP A 630 10.14 -37.57 6.14
N PRO A 631 9.62 -37.36 7.36
CA PRO A 631 8.29 -37.84 7.74
C PRO A 631 7.16 -37.35 6.81
N ALA A 632 7.28 -36.13 6.28
CA ALA A 632 6.34 -35.58 5.31
C ALA A 632 6.43 -36.29 3.95
N GLY A 633 7.66 -36.58 3.49
CA GLY A 633 7.92 -37.31 2.26
C GLY A 633 7.49 -38.77 2.35
N MET A 634 7.63 -39.40 3.51
CA MET A 634 7.11 -40.74 3.74
C MET A 634 5.59 -40.79 3.56
N GLN A 635 4.87 -39.86 4.18
CA GLN A 635 3.42 -39.76 4.04
C GLN A 635 3.01 -39.47 2.58
N ALA A 636 3.70 -38.54 1.92
CA ALA A 636 3.43 -38.19 0.53
C ALA A 636 3.68 -39.37 -0.43
N MET A 637 4.72 -40.19 -0.17
CA MET A 637 5.01 -41.39 -0.95
C MET A 637 3.92 -42.45 -0.76
N ASP A 638 3.46 -42.67 0.47
CA ASP A 638 2.37 -43.61 0.76
C ASP A 638 1.06 -43.19 0.08
N GLU A 639 0.73 -41.90 0.11
CA GLU A 639 -0.44 -41.34 -0.59
C GLU A 639 -0.32 -41.47 -2.10
N ALA A 640 0.86 -41.18 -2.67
CA ALA A 640 1.13 -41.31 -4.10
C ALA A 640 1.01 -42.76 -4.59
N LEU A 641 1.55 -43.72 -3.82
CA LEU A 641 1.44 -45.15 -4.10
C LEU A 641 -0.02 -45.62 -4.03
N LYS A 642 -0.81 -45.15 -3.06
CA LYS A 642 -2.25 -45.42 -2.97
C LYS A 642 -3.04 -44.83 -4.13
N ALA A 643 -2.67 -43.64 -4.60
CA ALA A 643 -3.32 -42.93 -5.70
C ALA A 643 -2.98 -43.50 -7.08
N GLY A 644 -2.01 -44.41 -7.17
CA GLY A 644 -1.59 -45.01 -8.44
C GLY A 644 -0.72 -44.08 -9.32
N VAL A 645 -0.26 -42.95 -8.75
CA VAL A 645 0.47 -41.91 -9.49
C VAL A 645 1.57 -41.34 -8.60
N VAL A 646 2.83 -41.49 -9.01
CA VAL A 646 3.99 -41.01 -8.27
C VAL A 646 4.52 -39.71 -8.89
N PRO A 647 4.51 -38.58 -8.15
CA PRO A 647 5.05 -37.31 -8.64
C PRO A 647 6.55 -37.19 -8.33
N PHE A 648 7.33 -36.75 -9.31
CA PHE A 648 8.70 -36.26 -9.09
C PHE A 648 8.85 -34.85 -9.68
N ASP A 649 9.60 -34.00 -8.99
CA ASP A 649 9.87 -32.64 -9.42
C ASP A 649 11.23 -32.58 -10.12
N LEU A 650 11.26 -32.25 -11.42
CA LEU A 650 12.48 -31.96 -12.17
C LEU A 650 12.74 -30.46 -12.16
N PHE A 651 13.84 -30.04 -11.53
CA PHE A 651 14.20 -28.63 -11.45
C PHE A 651 15.69 -28.39 -11.60
N GLY A 652 16.07 -27.17 -11.89
CA GLY A 652 17.48 -26.78 -11.94
C GLY A 652 17.75 -25.65 -12.92
N LYS A 653 19.04 -25.46 -13.24
CA LYS A 653 19.51 -24.33 -14.03
C LYS A 653 20.46 -24.80 -15.11
N ALA A 654 20.35 -24.18 -16.28
CA ALA A 654 21.32 -24.34 -17.35
C ALA A 654 21.93 -22.98 -17.69
N ARG A 655 23.26 -22.92 -17.69
CA ARG A 655 23.98 -21.76 -18.18
C ARG A 655 23.89 -21.77 -19.70
N THR A 656 23.43 -20.67 -20.28
CA THR A 656 23.25 -20.56 -21.72
C THR A 656 24.03 -19.36 -22.25
N ARG A 657 24.79 -19.60 -23.31
CA ARG A 657 25.59 -18.59 -23.99
C ARG A 657 25.14 -18.50 -25.43
N TRP A 658 24.79 -17.28 -25.81
CA TRP A 658 24.34 -16.96 -27.15
C TRP A 658 25.12 -15.75 -27.70
N LYS A 659 25.47 -15.79 -28.99
CA LYS A 659 26.26 -14.75 -29.66
C LYS A 659 25.37 -13.99 -30.63
N VAL A 660 25.26 -12.67 -30.46
CA VAL A 660 24.49 -11.78 -31.34
C VAL A 660 25.46 -11.03 -32.24
N GLY A 661 25.69 -11.55 -33.44
CA GLY A 661 26.60 -10.94 -34.40
C GLY A 661 28.04 -10.79 -33.87
N VAL A 662 28.72 -9.70 -34.28
CA VAL A 662 30.11 -9.41 -33.89
C VAL A 662 30.20 -8.68 -32.55
N PHE A 663 29.12 -8.06 -32.08
CA PHE A 663 29.16 -7.02 -31.04
C PHE A 663 28.64 -7.43 -29.65
N ALA A 664 27.82 -8.50 -29.52
CA ALA A 664 27.27 -8.88 -28.21
C ALA A 664 27.33 -10.39 -27.93
N ARG A 665 27.78 -10.76 -26.73
CA ARG A 665 27.73 -12.13 -26.18
C ARG A 665 26.82 -12.14 -24.97
N LEU A 666 25.61 -12.67 -25.11
CA LEU A 666 24.66 -12.78 -24.02
C LEU A 666 24.93 -14.07 -23.23
N ARG A 667 25.02 -13.92 -21.92
CA ARG A 667 25.16 -15.01 -20.95
C ARG A 667 24.02 -14.90 -19.97
N PHE A 668 23.20 -15.92 -19.89
CA PHE A 668 22.06 -15.96 -18.97
C PHE A 668 21.85 -17.38 -18.46
N TRP A 669 21.07 -17.49 -17.38
CA TRP A 669 20.70 -18.77 -16.78
C TRP A 669 19.26 -19.08 -17.15
N THR A 670 19.02 -20.22 -17.79
CA THR A 670 17.66 -20.73 -17.95
C THR A 670 17.30 -21.59 -16.75
N ARG A 671 16.06 -21.49 -16.25
CA ARG A 671 15.58 -22.28 -15.11
C ARG A 671 14.50 -23.23 -15.59
N LEU A 672 14.65 -24.52 -15.29
CA LEU A 672 13.64 -25.54 -15.51
C LEU A 672 13.00 -25.86 -14.15
N SER A 673 11.69 -25.94 -14.10
CA SER A 673 10.93 -26.44 -12.96
C SER A 673 9.67 -27.08 -13.51
N CYS A 674 9.51 -28.36 -13.22
CA CYS A 674 8.54 -29.24 -13.85
C CYS A 674 8.12 -30.31 -12.85
N ARG A 675 6.82 -30.53 -12.67
CA ARG A 675 6.31 -31.67 -11.91
C ARG A 675 5.90 -32.77 -12.86
N LEU A 676 6.60 -33.90 -12.80
CA LEU A 676 6.39 -35.09 -13.63
C LEU A 676 5.56 -36.11 -12.85
N ARG A 677 4.38 -36.47 -13.35
CA ARG A 677 3.53 -37.51 -12.76
C ARG A 677 3.60 -38.80 -13.54
N PHE A 678 3.97 -39.90 -12.88
CA PHE A 678 4.12 -41.22 -13.48
C PHE A 678 3.03 -42.16 -13.00
N PHE A 679 2.44 -42.94 -13.91
CA PHE A 679 1.51 -44.01 -13.54
C PHE A 679 2.26 -45.18 -12.87
N PHE A 680 1.86 -45.56 -11.64
CA PHE A 680 2.49 -46.64 -10.87
C PHE A 680 1.52 -47.28 -9.86
N PRO A 681 1.36 -48.63 -9.79
CA PRO A 681 1.99 -49.63 -10.66
C PRO A 681 1.34 -49.59 -12.04
N GLY A 682 2.14 -49.31 -13.07
CA GLY A 682 1.68 -49.10 -14.44
C GLY A 682 2.85 -49.19 -15.40
N ASN A 683 2.69 -48.70 -16.63
CA ASN A 683 3.77 -48.67 -17.61
C ASN A 683 4.87 -47.63 -17.30
N GLY A 684 4.81 -46.97 -16.14
CA GLY A 684 5.79 -45.98 -15.72
C GLY A 684 5.83 -44.72 -16.59
N THR A 685 4.86 -44.52 -17.48
CA THR A 685 4.90 -43.37 -18.42
C THR A 685 4.50 -42.08 -17.72
N VAL A 686 5.23 -40.99 -18.00
CA VAL A 686 4.81 -39.66 -17.55
C VAL A 686 3.57 -39.23 -18.33
N MET A 687 2.62 -38.59 -17.63
CA MET A 687 1.40 -38.03 -18.22
C MET A 687 1.71 -37.09 -19.41
N PRO A 688 1.00 -37.20 -20.55
CA PRO A 688 1.28 -36.40 -21.75
C PRO A 688 1.25 -34.87 -21.51
N ALA A 689 0.27 -34.39 -20.76
CA ALA A 689 0.09 -32.97 -20.48
C ALA A 689 1.22 -32.34 -19.65
N ASP A 690 1.96 -33.16 -18.88
CA ASP A 690 3.10 -32.69 -18.09
C ASP A 690 4.33 -32.48 -18.99
N ARG A 691 4.48 -33.26 -20.07
CA ARG A 691 5.59 -33.10 -21.05
C ARG A 691 5.52 -31.76 -21.77
N ASP A 692 4.32 -31.40 -22.27
CA ASP A 692 4.11 -30.21 -23.09
C ASP A 692 4.24 -28.88 -22.30
N LYS A 693 4.09 -28.93 -20.97
CA LYS A 693 4.18 -27.76 -20.09
C LYS A 693 5.59 -27.50 -19.55
N CYS A 694 6.49 -28.47 -19.67
CA CYS A 694 7.79 -28.44 -19.01
C CYS A 694 8.89 -27.85 -19.88
N ARG A 695 8.96 -26.51 -19.88
CA ARG A 695 9.93 -25.71 -20.63
C ARG A 695 10.67 -24.72 -19.73
N SER A 696 11.98 -24.59 -19.91
CA SER A 696 12.80 -23.65 -19.14
C SER A 696 12.53 -22.21 -19.54
N ARG A 697 12.52 -21.32 -18.54
CA ARG A 697 12.31 -19.88 -18.73
C ARG A 697 13.66 -19.17 -18.73
N SER A 698 13.83 -18.24 -19.67
CA SER A 698 14.93 -17.25 -19.65
C SER A 698 14.56 -16.12 -18.68
N PRO A 699 15.55 -15.47 -18.05
CA PRO A 699 15.32 -14.38 -17.09
C PRO A 699 14.77 -13.12 -17.74
#